data_AF-A0A5C6C9R4-F1
#
_entry.id   AF-A0A5C6C9R4-F1
#
_cell.length_a   1.000
_cell.length_b   1.000
_cell.length_c   1.000
_cell.angle_alpha   90.00
_cell.angle_beta   90.00
_cell.angle_gamma   90.00
#
_symmetry.space_group_name_H-M   'P 1'
#
loop_
_entity.id
_entity.type
_entity.pdbx_description
1 polymer ?
#
loop_
_entity_poly.entity_id
_entity_poly.type
_entity_poly.pdbx_seq_one_letter_code
_entity_poly.pdbx_strand_id
1 'polypeptide(L)'
;MTLMQRMIKTSTLVLISLLLQPAFAADSLFVEAESFEQPGGWKLDTQSIMTMGSPYLIAHGLGKPVEDATATVEFPSTGTYHVFARTKDWVARWEAPGAPGKFQIAVDGETLDHTFGTQNADWFWEAGGTVEISDTKATVALKDLTGFDGRCDAIYFTKSGEEPPNESIVLGPWRRKQLGLGDKPTEKSGYDIVVIGGGYAGMGTAISAARMGCKVALVQNRGVLGGNGSSEIRVWAMGHVRRGNYPRVGEIVTEFSDNATKSPGTYEEFEDAKKEAIVRAEPKIDLFLNHHAYKVDTKDNQIESVMAFDTRTGDQIRFSGTLFADCTGHATIGHLAGADSEMTPEGRMGMSNMWAWDEADRPTEFPETPWALPLNMDDFPYPRDHHGQWFWESGFDKDPINHAEAIRDWNLRAVYGAFNAMKNGDGADKHKNAYLTWVAYIGGPRESRRLMGDIVLTQDDVVNKVAYPDGCVPSTWSIDLHYPKEQYAEKFPDNPFISIAVHDRRIDRNYGYPVPYRTFYSRNISNLFMAGRCISVTHQALGTVRVMRTCGMMGEVVGKAASICVRHDCTPREVYGKYWSEMAELLNQPGKARRDTVNSEIVVPDDALPLAPPTGFPPRKKPSRAGIDPAKISGLVIDDTKAKKTGGWTEGTGLPKFVGSHYLYGGKKGATIRFEFAAPAPGQHQIMIAYQAHENRSDKVSVEVKTGDDVVTKIVNMQTAPPVDDLFLSLGTFDLKLGEDCAVTLSADGSGNVHADAIRVVSGK
;
A
#
# COMPACT_ATOMS: atom_id res chain seq x y z
N MET A 1 72.12 32.44 -41.85
CA MET A 1 72.80 31.55 -42.81
C MET A 1 71.75 30.92 -43.72
N THR A 2 71.64 31.52 -44.89
CA THR A 2 71.53 30.93 -46.23
C THR A 2 71.14 29.45 -46.44
N LEU A 3 70.31 29.28 -47.49
CA LEU A 3 69.95 28.11 -48.32
C LEU A 3 68.92 27.11 -47.75
N MET A 4 67.66 27.00 -48.22
CA MET A 4 67.03 26.95 -49.57
C MET A 4 66.70 25.49 -49.98
N GLN A 5 65.40 25.14 -50.07
CA GLN A 5 64.82 24.47 -51.24
C GLN A 5 63.27 24.38 -51.22
N ARG A 6 62.70 25.08 -52.22
CA ARG A 6 61.43 24.97 -52.96
C ARG A 6 60.41 23.87 -52.59
N MET A 7 59.12 24.23 -52.66
CA MET A 7 58.13 23.55 -53.53
C MET A 7 56.88 24.42 -53.77
N ILE A 8 56.16 24.06 -54.83
CA ILE A 8 55.37 24.88 -55.75
C ILE A 8 53.88 24.91 -55.36
N LYS A 9 53.23 26.02 -55.71
CA LYS A 9 51.78 26.28 -55.64
C LYS A 9 51.00 25.39 -56.61
N THR A 10 49.89 24.83 -56.16
CA THR A 10 48.73 24.53 -57.03
C THR A 10 47.44 24.70 -56.23
N SER A 11 46.60 25.64 -56.67
CA SER A 11 45.26 25.89 -56.13
C SER A 11 44.29 24.87 -56.71
N THR A 12 43.68 24.05 -55.86
CA THR A 12 42.64 23.10 -56.24
C THR A 12 41.27 23.73 -56.03
N LEU A 13 40.53 23.91 -57.13
CA LEU A 13 39.11 24.24 -57.15
C LEU A 13 38.34 22.98 -56.70
N VAL A 14 37.71 23.02 -55.53
CA VAL A 14 36.84 21.93 -55.04
C VAL A 14 35.41 22.19 -55.52
N LEU A 15 34.94 21.36 -56.43
CA LEU A 15 33.55 21.29 -56.86
C LEU A 15 32.72 20.69 -55.70
N ILE A 16 31.88 21.48 -55.05
CA ILE A 16 30.91 21.00 -54.06
C ILE A 16 29.69 20.49 -54.84
N SER A 17 29.63 19.19 -55.08
CA SER A 17 28.42 18.50 -55.49
C SER A 17 27.48 18.40 -54.29
N LEU A 18 26.46 19.27 -54.23
CA LEU A 18 25.27 19.06 -53.39
C LEU A 18 24.55 17.80 -53.88
N LEU A 19 24.75 16.68 -53.19
CA LEU A 19 23.84 15.56 -53.22
C LEU A 19 22.59 15.97 -52.42
N LEU A 20 21.59 16.50 -53.12
CA LEU A 20 20.21 16.52 -52.65
C LEU A 20 19.77 15.06 -52.49
N GLN A 21 19.91 14.51 -51.29
CA GLN A 21 19.15 13.32 -50.93
C GLN A 21 17.68 13.74 -50.91
N PRO A 22 16.78 13.04 -51.64
CA PRO A 22 15.36 13.28 -51.45
C PRO A 22 15.07 12.97 -49.99
N ALA A 23 14.51 13.95 -49.27
CA ALA A 23 13.86 13.67 -48.02
C ALA A 23 12.68 12.74 -48.36
N PHE A 24 12.87 11.44 -48.19
CA PHE A 24 11.73 10.52 -48.14
C PHE A 24 10.89 11.01 -46.96
N ALA A 25 9.73 11.60 -47.27
CA ALA A 25 8.73 11.86 -46.25
C ALA A 25 8.43 10.52 -45.56
N ALA A 26 8.31 10.52 -44.23
CA ALA A 26 7.86 9.32 -43.55
C ALA A 26 6.49 8.92 -44.14
N ASP A 27 6.28 7.64 -44.44
CA ASP A 27 5.02 7.14 -45.02
C ASP A 27 4.07 6.58 -43.95
N SER A 28 4.37 6.83 -42.68
CA SER A 28 3.62 6.32 -41.54
C SER A 28 3.64 7.25 -40.33
N LEU A 29 2.68 7.05 -39.43
CA LEU A 29 2.53 7.72 -38.15
C LEU A 29 2.24 6.66 -37.07
N PHE A 30 2.99 6.67 -35.99
CA PHE A 30 2.79 5.82 -34.82
C PHE A 30 2.36 6.67 -33.63
N VAL A 31 1.26 6.29 -32.99
CA VAL A 31 0.65 7.02 -31.88
C VAL A 31 0.46 6.07 -30.71
N GLU A 32 1.17 6.31 -29.61
CA GLU A 32 0.96 5.58 -28.36
C GLU A 32 -0.33 6.05 -27.68
N ALA A 33 -1.18 5.12 -27.24
CA ALA A 33 -2.46 5.49 -26.63
C ALA A 33 -2.25 6.26 -25.33
N GLU A 34 -1.21 5.92 -24.55
CA GLU A 34 -0.81 6.61 -23.34
C GLU A 34 -0.37 8.07 -23.54
N SER A 35 -0.06 8.47 -24.78
CA SER A 35 0.36 9.82 -25.15
C SER A 35 -0.81 10.79 -25.40
N PHE A 36 -2.05 10.28 -25.41
CA PHE A 36 -3.25 11.09 -25.67
C PHE A 36 -3.38 12.22 -24.64
N GLU A 37 -3.49 13.47 -25.11
CA GLU A 37 -3.51 14.64 -24.22
C GLU A 37 -4.76 14.68 -23.34
N GLN A 38 -5.89 14.21 -23.88
CA GLN A 38 -7.15 14.08 -23.15
C GLN A 38 -7.53 12.60 -23.08
N PRO A 39 -7.34 11.92 -21.95
CA PRO A 39 -7.70 10.51 -21.83
C PRO A 39 -9.22 10.27 -21.77
N GLY A 40 -10.04 11.32 -21.67
CA GLY A 40 -11.49 11.19 -21.45
C GLY A 40 -11.75 10.38 -20.19
N GLY A 41 -12.54 9.30 -20.31
CA GLY A 41 -12.74 8.34 -19.23
C GLY A 41 -11.83 7.11 -19.26
N TRP A 42 -10.95 6.99 -20.25
CA TRP A 42 -9.97 5.90 -20.31
C TRP A 42 -8.93 6.01 -19.19
N LYS A 43 -8.50 4.86 -18.66
CA LYS A 43 -7.50 4.77 -17.60
C LYS A 43 -6.17 4.26 -18.16
N LEU A 44 -5.07 4.72 -17.58
CA LEU A 44 -3.73 4.24 -17.93
C LEU A 44 -3.40 3.01 -17.07
N ASP A 45 -3.21 1.85 -17.71
CA ASP A 45 -2.68 0.66 -17.06
C ASP A 45 -1.15 0.63 -17.18
N THR A 46 -0.48 0.46 -16.03
CA THR A 46 0.98 0.31 -15.94
C THR A 46 1.39 -0.97 -15.22
N GLN A 47 0.43 -1.84 -14.86
CA GLN A 47 0.68 -3.06 -14.09
C GLN A 47 1.27 -4.17 -14.97
N SER A 48 0.96 -4.15 -16.27
CA SER A 48 1.35 -5.21 -17.21
C SER A 48 2.52 -4.83 -18.14
N ILE A 49 3.23 -3.72 -17.87
CA ILE A 49 4.33 -3.24 -18.73
C ILE A 49 5.38 -4.32 -18.96
N MET A 50 5.77 -5.06 -17.91
CA MET A 50 6.82 -6.08 -18.00
C MET A 50 6.45 -7.28 -18.89
N THR A 51 5.17 -7.50 -19.15
CA THR A 51 4.68 -8.61 -19.99
C THR A 51 4.18 -8.15 -21.35
N MET A 52 3.64 -6.92 -21.44
CA MET A 52 3.09 -6.35 -22.66
C MET A 52 4.11 -5.52 -23.47
N GLY A 53 5.11 -4.93 -22.81
CA GLY A 53 6.16 -4.10 -23.40
C GLY A 53 5.88 -2.59 -23.35
N SER A 54 4.65 -2.18 -23.00
CA SER A 54 4.25 -0.78 -22.88
C SER A 54 3.12 -0.63 -21.86
N PRO A 55 2.80 0.60 -21.40
CA PRO A 55 1.50 0.88 -20.80
C PRO A 55 0.42 0.92 -21.89
N TYR A 56 -0.85 0.99 -21.50
CA TYR A 56 -1.97 1.09 -22.45
C TYR A 56 -3.18 1.77 -21.82
N LEU A 57 -4.11 2.22 -22.67
CA LEU A 57 -5.39 2.76 -22.22
C LEU A 57 -6.46 1.66 -22.12
N ILE A 58 -7.25 1.71 -21.03
CA ILE A 58 -8.39 0.82 -20.76
C ILE A 58 -9.69 1.60 -20.51
N ALA A 59 -10.76 1.25 -21.22
CA ALA A 59 -12.09 1.87 -21.12
C ALA A 59 -12.92 1.27 -19.96
N HIS A 60 -12.63 1.70 -18.74
CA HIS A 60 -13.22 1.14 -17.51
C HIS A 60 -14.54 1.83 -17.11
N GLY A 61 -15.57 1.67 -17.94
CA GLY A 61 -16.85 2.41 -17.82
C GLY A 61 -17.97 1.75 -17.01
N LEU A 62 -17.72 0.54 -16.47
CA LEU A 62 -18.67 -0.22 -15.65
C LEU A 62 -19.99 -0.53 -16.37
N GLY A 63 -19.92 -0.81 -17.67
CA GLY A 63 -21.08 -1.09 -18.54
C GLY A 63 -21.73 0.14 -19.16
N LYS A 64 -21.06 1.30 -19.10
CA LYS A 64 -21.42 2.49 -19.87
C LYS A 64 -20.20 2.99 -20.63
N PRO A 65 -20.32 3.31 -21.93
CA PRO A 65 -19.25 3.94 -22.68
C PRO A 65 -18.61 5.11 -21.94
N VAL A 66 -17.27 5.12 -21.86
CA VAL A 66 -16.52 6.25 -21.30
C VAL A 66 -16.38 7.39 -22.31
N GLU A 67 -16.10 8.59 -21.82
CA GLU A 67 -15.74 9.72 -22.70
C GLU A 67 -14.50 9.39 -23.54
N ASP A 68 -14.53 9.81 -24.81
CA ASP A 68 -13.47 9.55 -25.79
C ASP A 68 -12.10 10.04 -25.31
N ALA A 69 -11.07 9.22 -25.51
CA ALA A 69 -9.70 9.70 -25.43
C ALA A 69 -9.36 10.40 -26.75
N THR A 70 -8.73 11.58 -26.71
CA THR A 70 -8.33 12.31 -27.92
C THR A 70 -6.86 12.76 -27.89
N ALA A 71 -6.25 12.77 -29.07
CA ALA A 71 -4.90 13.27 -29.32
C ALA A 71 -4.86 14.14 -30.58
N THR A 72 -4.11 15.23 -30.58
CA THR A 72 -3.77 15.97 -31.80
C THR A 72 -2.48 15.40 -32.40
N VAL A 73 -2.53 14.96 -33.65
CA VAL A 73 -1.38 14.34 -34.32
C VAL A 73 -1.04 15.06 -35.62
N GLU A 74 0.20 14.87 -36.08
CA GLU A 74 0.69 15.39 -37.35
C GLU A 74 1.11 14.22 -38.25
N PHE A 75 0.31 13.96 -39.27
CA PHE A 75 0.62 13.02 -40.34
C PHE A 75 1.74 13.59 -41.23
N PRO A 76 2.65 12.74 -41.71
CA PRO A 76 3.77 13.21 -42.52
C PRO A 76 3.37 13.66 -43.93
N SER A 77 2.19 13.26 -44.42
CA SER A 77 1.59 13.75 -45.67
C SER A 77 0.10 13.43 -45.74
N THR A 78 -0.62 14.08 -46.66
CA THR A 78 -2.03 13.75 -46.97
C THR A 78 -2.14 12.46 -47.79
N GLY A 79 -3.35 11.91 -47.89
CA GLY A 79 -3.69 10.73 -48.69
C GLY A 79 -4.29 9.60 -47.88
N THR A 80 -4.45 8.44 -48.50
CA THR A 80 -5.02 7.25 -47.87
C THR A 80 -4.00 6.54 -46.97
N TYR A 81 -4.38 6.25 -45.72
CA TYR A 81 -3.60 5.47 -44.77
C TYR A 81 -4.36 4.21 -44.36
N HIS A 82 -3.66 3.09 -44.28
CA HIS A 82 -4.12 1.90 -43.56
C HIS A 82 -3.98 2.13 -42.05
N VAL A 83 -4.98 1.72 -41.28
CA VAL A 83 -5.02 1.90 -39.83
C VAL A 83 -4.90 0.55 -39.15
N PHE A 84 -4.00 0.46 -38.17
CA PHE A 84 -3.87 -0.68 -37.26
C PHE A 84 -3.98 -0.20 -35.83
N ALA A 85 -4.59 -1.01 -34.96
CA ALA A 85 -4.60 -0.79 -33.52
C ALA A 85 -3.99 -1.99 -32.80
N ARG A 86 -3.03 -1.77 -31.90
CA ARG A 86 -2.53 -2.84 -31.04
C ARG A 86 -3.50 -3.06 -29.89
N THR A 87 -4.18 -4.19 -29.92
CA THR A 87 -5.31 -4.51 -29.03
C THR A 87 -5.45 -6.04 -28.85
N LYS A 88 -6.52 -6.47 -28.16
CA LYS A 88 -6.92 -7.86 -27.95
C LYS A 88 -8.39 -7.94 -27.54
N ASP A 89 -9.02 -9.07 -27.82
CA ASP A 89 -10.20 -9.48 -27.06
C ASP A 89 -9.75 -10.04 -25.71
N TRP A 90 -10.02 -9.27 -24.66
CA TRP A 90 -9.50 -9.59 -23.32
C TRP A 90 -10.17 -10.82 -22.68
N VAL A 91 -11.34 -11.27 -23.16
CA VAL A 91 -11.99 -12.50 -22.66
C VAL A 91 -11.72 -13.73 -23.52
N ALA A 92 -11.18 -13.56 -24.73
CA ALA A 92 -11.02 -14.66 -25.70
C ALA A 92 -10.21 -15.86 -25.18
N ARG A 93 -9.29 -15.65 -24.23
CA ARG A 93 -8.50 -16.73 -23.60
C ARG A 93 -9.33 -17.79 -22.88
N TRP A 94 -10.57 -17.48 -22.55
CA TRP A 94 -11.50 -18.40 -21.89
C TRP A 94 -12.61 -18.88 -22.82
N GLU A 95 -12.49 -18.59 -24.13
CA GLU A 95 -13.53 -18.92 -25.13
C GLU A 95 -14.92 -18.39 -24.71
N ALA A 96 -14.93 -17.27 -23.99
CA ALA A 96 -16.15 -16.66 -23.50
C ALA A 96 -16.96 -16.08 -24.67
N PRO A 97 -18.30 -16.12 -24.62
CA PRO A 97 -19.11 -15.65 -25.73
C PRO A 97 -19.10 -14.11 -25.83
N GLY A 98 -18.73 -13.61 -27.01
CA GLY A 98 -18.69 -12.19 -27.33
C GLY A 98 -17.40 -11.50 -26.89
N ALA A 99 -17.22 -10.27 -27.37
CA ALA A 99 -16.06 -9.42 -27.05
C ALA A 99 -16.55 -8.18 -26.30
N PRO A 100 -16.33 -8.04 -24.99
CA PRO A 100 -16.77 -6.88 -24.24
C PRO A 100 -15.98 -5.62 -24.53
N GLY A 101 -14.67 -5.70 -24.76
CA GLY A 101 -13.79 -4.54 -24.86
C GLY A 101 -13.82 -3.81 -26.21
N LYS A 102 -15.00 -3.54 -26.77
CA LYS A 102 -15.13 -2.97 -28.12
C LYS A 102 -14.92 -1.47 -28.13
N PHE A 103 -14.17 -1.00 -29.12
CA PHE A 103 -13.99 0.42 -29.38
C PHE A 103 -13.83 0.70 -30.88
N GLN A 104 -13.93 1.98 -31.27
CA GLN A 104 -13.62 2.46 -32.62
C GLN A 104 -12.57 3.56 -32.56
N ILE A 105 -11.92 3.79 -33.71
CA ILE A 105 -11.02 4.92 -33.91
C ILE A 105 -11.74 5.94 -34.78
N ALA A 106 -11.63 7.22 -34.43
CA ALA A 106 -12.06 8.31 -35.29
C ALA A 106 -10.89 9.25 -35.62
N VAL A 107 -10.92 9.83 -36.81
CA VAL A 107 -9.96 10.85 -37.28
C VAL A 107 -10.76 12.06 -37.75
N ASP A 108 -10.47 13.23 -37.19
CA ASP A 108 -11.22 14.48 -37.42
C ASP A 108 -12.75 14.35 -37.26
N GLY A 109 -13.15 13.50 -36.31
CA GLY A 109 -14.55 13.23 -36.00
C GLY A 109 -15.19 12.15 -36.86
N GLU A 110 -14.57 11.74 -37.98
CA GLU A 110 -15.02 10.64 -38.82
C GLU A 110 -14.60 9.31 -38.20
N THR A 111 -15.58 8.48 -37.82
CA THR A 111 -15.34 7.17 -37.20
C THR A 111 -15.12 6.11 -38.28
N LEU A 112 -14.10 5.27 -38.11
CA LEU A 112 -13.90 4.08 -38.93
C LEU A 112 -15.04 3.08 -38.74
N ASP A 113 -15.50 2.43 -39.82
CA ASP A 113 -16.53 1.39 -39.75
C ASP A 113 -16.09 0.16 -38.93
N HIS A 114 -14.79 -0.08 -38.83
CA HIS A 114 -14.23 -1.23 -38.11
C HIS A 114 -14.40 -1.11 -36.60
N THR A 115 -14.71 -2.24 -35.94
CA THR A 115 -14.78 -2.34 -34.47
C THR A 115 -13.60 -3.16 -33.95
N PHE A 116 -12.76 -2.53 -33.14
CA PHE A 116 -11.54 -3.12 -32.58
C PHE A 116 -11.79 -3.81 -31.24
N GLY A 117 -10.81 -4.60 -30.80
CA GLY A 117 -10.83 -5.30 -29.50
C GLY A 117 -11.72 -6.55 -29.54
N THR A 118 -11.90 -7.12 -30.73
CA THR A 118 -12.84 -8.24 -30.97
C THR A 118 -12.17 -9.53 -31.38
N GLN A 119 -10.84 -9.54 -31.49
CA GLN A 119 -10.07 -10.65 -32.02
C GLN A 119 -8.88 -10.96 -31.12
N ASN A 120 -8.47 -12.24 -31.12
CA ASN A 120 -7.29 -12.79 -30.44
C ASN A 120 -7.24 -12.62 -28.91
N ALA A 121 -6.72 -13.65 -28.24
CA ALA A 121 -6.54 -13.67 -26.78
C ALA A 121 -5.29 -12.92 -26.28
N ASP A 122 -4.33 -12.74 -27.19
CA ASP A 122 -3.05 -12.08 -26.95
C ASP A 122 -2.98 -10.77 -27.74
N TRP A 123 -2.10 -9.87 -27.28
CA TRP A 123 -1.88 -8.57 -27.92
C TRP A 123 -1.38 -8.75 -29.35
N PHE A 124 -2.01 -8.07 -30.30
CA PHE A 124 -1.67 -8.10 -31.72
C PHE A 124 -2.12 -6.81 -32.42
N TRP A 125 -1.68 -6.61 -33.67
CA TRP A 125 -2.14 -5.50 -34.51
C TRP A 125 -3.42 -5.88 -35.26
N GLU A 126 -4.54 -5.31 -34.83
CA GLU A 126 -5.83 -5.47 -35.51
C GLU A 126 -5.93 -4.47 -36.66
N ALA A 127 -6.14 -4.95 -37.88
CA ALA A 127 -6.33 -4.11 -39.06
C ALA A 127 -7.73 -3.47 -39.05
N GLY A 128 -7.77 -2.15 -39.17
CA GLY A 128 -8.97 -1.31 -39.06
C GLY A 128 -9.53 -0.75 -40.36
N GLY A 129 -8.98 -1.17 -41.50
CA GLY A 129 -9.30 -0.59 -42.81
C GLY A 129 -8.42 0.61 -43.14
N THR A 130 -9.00 1.60 -43.83
CA THR A 130 -8.29 2.77 -44.36
C THR A 130 -9.01 4.06 -44.01
N VAL A 131 -8.26 5.16 -43.88
CA VAL A 131 -8.76 6.52 -43.69
C VAL A 131 -8.13 7.47 -44.71
N GLU A 132 -8.89 8.44 -45.20
CA GLU A 132 -8.36 9.50 -46.06
C GLU A 132 -7.96 10.72 -45.22
N ILE A 133 -6.69 11.13 -45.30
CA ILE A 133 -6.15 12.26 -44.56
C ILE A 133 -6.05 13.47 -45.48
N SER A 134 -6.86 14.50 -45.23
CA SER A 134 -6.95 15.71 -46.06
C SER A 134 -6.14 16.89 -45.53
N ASP A 135 -5.93 16.97 -44.22
CA ASP A 135 -5.01 17.87 -43.54
C ASP A 135 -3.99 17.03 -42.75
N THR A 136 -2.71 17.40 -42.81
CA THR A 136 -1.68 16.69 -42.05
C THR A 136 -1.89 16.82 -40.55
N LYS A 137 -2.52 17.90 -40.07
CA LYS A 137 -2.88 18.02 -38.66
C LYS A 137 -4.30 17.49 -38.45
N ALA A 138 -4.43 16.46 -37.64
CA ALA A 138 -5.71 15.80 -37.39
C ALA A 138 -5.90 15.46 -35.91
N THR A 139 -7.15 15.29 -35.50
CA THR A 139 -7.52 14.78 -34.18
C THR A 139 -7.82 13.29 -34.28
N VAL A 140 -7.11 12.46 -33.51
CA VAL A 140 -7.40 11.03 -33.38
C VAL A 140 -8.15 10.79 -32.07
N ALA A 141 -9.19 9.96 -32.11
CA ALA A 141 -10.00 9.63 -30.94
C ALA A 141 -10.22 8.12 -30.78
N LEU A 142 -10.23 7.65 -29.52
CA LEU A 142 -10.68 6.31 -29.13
C LEU A 142 -12.09 6.38 -28.57
N LYS A 143 -13.04 5.73 -29.23
CA LYS A 143 -14.46 5.70 -28.88
C LYS A 143 -14.82 4.37 -28.24
N ASP A 144 -15.03 4.34 -26.94
CA ASP A 144 -15.56 3.15 -26.26
C ASP A 144 -17.00 2.89 -26.69
N LEU A 145 -17.33 1.62 -26.98
CA LEU A 145 -18.67 1.24 -27.40
C LEU A 145 -19.48 0.55 -26.29
N THR A 146 -18.85 0.19 -25.18
CA THR A 146 -19.42 -0.80 -24.24
C THR A 146 -19.29 -0.44 -22.78
N GLY A 147 -18.23 0.24 -22.36
CA GLY A 147 -17.89 0.42 -20.96
C GLY A 147 -17.29 -0.80 -20.28
N PHE A 148 -16.84 -1.81 -21.02
CA PHE A 148 -16.28 -3.06 -20.48
C PHE A 148 -14.84 -3.31 -20.94
N ASP A 149 -13.96 -2.38 -20.57
CA ASP A 149 -12.52 -2.60 -20.54
C ASP A 149 -11.89 -2.79 -21.93
N GLY A 150 -12.37 -2.05 -22.93
CA GLY A 150 -11.73 -1.93 -24.24
C GLY A 150 -10.29 -1.43 -24.11
N ARG A 151 -9.38 -1.94 -24.95
CA ARG A 151 -7.93 -1.75 -24.76
C ARG A 151 -7.27 -1.25 -26.02
N CYS A 152 -6.48 -0.20 -25.89
CA CYS A 152 -5.62 0.27 -26.97
C CYS A 152 -4.23 0.58 -26.40
N ASP A 153 -3.22 -0.10 -26.94
CA ASP A 153 -1.81 0.19 -26.67
C ASP A 153 -1.30 1.27 -27.63
N ALA A 154 -1.49 1.09 -28.93
CA ALA A 154 -1.03 2.05 -29.92
C ALA A 154 -1.87 1.98 -31.21
N ILE A 155 -1.81 3.05 -31.99
CA ILE A 155 -2.39 3.17 -33.33
C ILE A 155 -1.25 3.39 -34.32
N TYR A 156 -1.27 2.66 -35.43
CA TYR A 156 -0.32 2.81 -36.50
C TYR A 156 -1.03 3.10 -37.82
N PHE A 157 -0.69 4.24 -38.42
CA PHE A 157 -1.16 4.65 -39.74
C PHE A 157 -0.03 4.44 -40.74
N THR A 158 -0.26 3.75 -41.85
CA THR A 158 0.76 3.53 -42.89
C THR A 158 0.19 3.56 -44.31
N LYS A 159 0.91 4.14 -45.26
CA LYS A 159 0.55 4.09 -46.68
C LYS A 159 0.84 2.74 -47.35
N SER A 160 1.79 1.96 -46.82
CA SER A 160 2.17 0.67 -47.42
C SER A 160 1.20 -0.46 -47.07
N GLY A 161 0.44 -0.31 -45.98
CA GLY A 161 -0.38 -1.38 -45.41
C GLY A 161 0.42 -2.48 -44.71
N GLU A 162 1.74 -2.33 -44.57
CA GLU A 162 2.58 -3.30 -43.84
C GLU A 162 2.30 -3.24 -42.34
N GLU A 163 1.99 -4.41 -41.76
CA GLU A 163 1.77 -4.57 -40.33
C GLU A 163 3.08 -4.35 -39.54
N PRO A 164 3.05 -3.65 -38.40
CA PRO A 164 4.23 -3.51 -37.55
C PRO A 164 4.69 -4.81 -36.88
N PRO A 165 5.94 -4.88 -36.39
CA PRO A 165 6.37 -5.96 -35.50
C PRO A 165 5.51 -6.03 -34.23
N ASN A 166 5.07 -7.23 -33.86
CA ASN A 166 4.28 -7.47 -32.65
C ASN A 166 5.16 -7.96 -31.48
N GLU A 167 6.12 -7.12 -31.06
CA GLU A 167 7.05 -7.43 -29.96
C GLU A 167 6.51 -6.93 -28.62
N SER A 168 6.69 -7.71 -27.54
CA SER A 168 6.35 -7.32 -26.16
C SER A 168 7.58 -6.94 -25.32
N ILE A 169 8.66 -6.53 -25.97
CA ILE A 169 9.88 -6.05 -25.30
C ILE A 169 9.63 -4.61 -24.84
N VAL A 170 9.96 -4.33 -23.57
CA VAL A 170 9.83 -2.97 -23.01
C VAL A 170 10.67 -1.99 -23.82
N LEU A 171 9.99 -1.01 -24.45
CA LEU A 171 10.59 -0.06 -25.39
C LEU A 171 11.49 -0.74 -26.45
N GLY A 172 10.94 -1.72 -27.16
CA GLY A 172 11.64 -2.45 -28.22
C GLY A 172 12.20 -1.55 -29.35
N PRO A 173 13.20 -2.01 -30.12
CA PRO A 173 13.94 -1.18 -31.09
C PRO A 173 13.04 -0.48 -32.13
N TRP A 174 12.01 -1.17 -32.63
CA TRP A 174 11.06 -0.59 -33.58
C TRP A 174 10.28 0.57 -32.96
N ARG A 175 9.69 0.37 -31.77
CA ARG A 175 8.92 1.39 -31.05
C ARG A 175 9.77 2.63 -30.76
N ARG A 176 11.01 2.43 -30.28
CA ARG A 176 11.95 3.55 -30.05
C ARG A 176 12.21 4.37 -31.31
N LYS A 177 12.40 3.69 -32.44
CA LYS A 177 12.62 4.35 -33.74
C LYS A 177 11.41 5.17 -34.15
N GLN A 178 10.19 4.64 -33.99
CA GLN A 178 8.96 5.36 -34.33
C GLN A 178 8.73 6.59 -33.46
N LEU A 179 9.05 6.50 -32.18
CA LEU A 179 8.94 7.61 -31.23
C LEU A 179 10.09 8.64 -31.34
N GLY A 180 11.08 8.40 -32.18
CA GLY A 180 12.27 9.25 -32.27
C GLY A 180 13.09 9.30 -30.97
N LEU A 181 12.97 8.29 -30.11
CA LEU A 181 13.70 8.26 -28.83
C LEU A 181 15.20 8.14 -29.08
N GLY A 182 15.97 9.07 -28.53
CA GLY A 182 17.42 9.05 -28.62
C GLY A 182 18.07 7.81 -28.01
N ASP A 183 19.29 7.49 -28.46
CA ASP A 183 20.06 6.37 -27.90
C ASP A 183 20.58 6.64 -26.48
N LYS A 184 20.64 7.92 -26.09
CA LYS A 184 21.16 8.34 -24.79
C LYS A 184 20.01 8.77 -23.88
N PRO A 185 19.81 8.09 -22.73
CA PRO A 185 18.81 8.52 -21.75
C PRO A 185 19.24 9.83 -21.09
N THR A 186 18.28 10.54 -20.49
CA THR A 186 18.57 11.64 -19.59
C THR A 186 19.25 11.11 -18.34
N GLU A 187 20.41 11.66 -17.98
CA GLU A 187 21.14 11.24 -16.77
C GLU A 187 20.62 11.99 -15.53
N LYS A 188 20.29 11.25 -14.48
CA LYS A 188 19.93 11.77 -13.16
C LYS A 188 20.84 11.12 -12.12
N SER A 189 21.78 11.91 -11.60
CA SER A 189 22.88 11.42 -10.75
C SER A 189 23.07 12.23 -9.46
N GLY A 190 24.03 11.79 -8.65
CA GLY A 190 24.37 12.42 -7.37
C GLY A 190 23.35 12.17 -6.26
N TYR A 191 22.54 11.11 -6.39
CA TYR A 191 21.66 10.66 -5.32
C TYR A 191 22.41 9.76 -4.35
N ASP A 192 22.17 9.98 -3.07
CA ASP A 192 22.62 9.08 -2.03
C ASP A 192 21.82 7.77 -2.06
N ILE A 193 20.52 7.87 -2.36
CA ILE A 193 19.64 6.71 -2.52
C ILE A 193 18.60 6.92 -3.63
N VAL A 194 18.46 5.91 -4.50
CA VAL A 194 17.38 5.81 -5.48
C VAL A 194 16.33 4.82 -4.99
N VAL A 195 15.11 5.28 -4.77
CA VAL A 195 13.99 4.50 -4.24
C VAL A 195 13.00 4.21 -5.36
N ILE A 196 12.77 2.93 -5.66
CA ILE A 196 11.88 2.51 -6.74
C ILE A 196 10.61 1.91 -6.15
N GLY A 197 9.47 2.58 -6.37
CA GLY A 197 8.14 2.20 -5.92
C GLY A 197 7.56 3.18 -4.89
N GLY A 198 6.58 3.99 -5.28
CA GLY A 198 5.94 5.02 -4.45
C GLY A 198 4.85 4.51 -3.49
N GLY A 199 4.93 3.25 -3.06
CA GLY A 199 4.03 2.69 -2.03
C GLY A 199 4.34 3.19 -0.62
N TYR A 200 3.63 2.68 0.40
CA TYR A 200 3.91 3.03 1.80
C TYR A 200 5.37 2.78 2.17
N ALA A 201 5.97 1.68 1.71
CA ALA A 201 7.39 1.38 1.89
C ALA A 201 8.30 2.46 1.28
N GLY A 202 8.15 2.76 -0.01
CA GLY A 202 9.02 3.74 -0.67
C GLY A 202 8.83 5.17 -0.16
N MET A 203 7.61 5.58 0.19
CA MET A 203 7.38 6.87 0.87
C MET A 203 8.10 6.91 2.22
N GLY A 204 7.97 5.85 3.03
CA GLY A 204 8.68 5.72 4.31
C GLY A 204 10.20 5.82 4.13
N THR A 205 10.76 5.13 3.13
CA THR A 205 12.19 5.18 2.78
C THR A 205 12.61 6.58 2.38
N ALA A 206 11.91 7.19 1.43
CA ALA A 206 12.29 8.47 0.85
C ALA A 206 12.23 9.61 1.87
N ILE A 207 11.13 9.72 2.63
CA ILE A 207 10.96 10.77 3.65
C ILE A 207 12.00 10.59 4.77
N SER A 208 12.19 9.37 5.25
CA SER A 208 13.15 9.08 6.32
C SER A 208 14.59 9.38 5.90
N ALA A 209 15.01 8.96 4.70
CA ALA A 209 16.33 9.25 4.16
C ALA A 209 16.55 10.75 3.97
N ALA A 210 15.58 11.44 3.36
CA ALA A 210 15.65 12.88 3.12
C ALA A 210 15.78 13.68 4.43
N ARG A 211 14.97 13.35 5.43
CA ARG A 211 15.06 13.98 6.76
C ARG A 211 16.40 13.71 7.42
N MET A 212 16.99 12.53 7.20
CA MET A 212 18.34 12.21 7.68
C MET A 212 19.48 12.75 6.79
N GLY A 213 19.19 13.67 5.88
CA GLY A 213 20.19 14.43 5.13
C GLY A 213 20.64 13.80 3.82
N CYS A 214 20.02 12.69 3.37
CA CYS A 214 20.31 12.08 2.08
C CYS A 214 19.61 12.83 0.93
N LYS A 215 20.24 12.92 -0.23
CA LYS A 215 19.57 13.27 -1.50
C LYS A 215 18.90 12.04 -2.10
N VAL A 216 17.61 12.14 -2.41
CA VAL A 216 16.75 11.01 -2.77
C VAL A 216 16.13 11.20 -4.15
N ALA A 217 16.15 10.16 -4.98
CA ALA A 217 15.22 10.03 -6.11
C ALA A 217 14.10 9.06 -5.72
N LEU A 218 12.84 9.48 -5.75
CA LEU A 218 11.69 8.60 -5.55
C LEU A 218 10.98 8.39 -6.89
N VAL A 219 11.04 7.17 -7.41
CA VAL A 219 10.54 6.79 -8.74
C VAL A 219 9.29 5.93 -8.59
N GLN A 220 8.17 6.37 -9.17
CA GLN A 220 6.87 5.71 -9.08
C GLN A 220 6.24 5.55 -10.46
N ASN A 221 5.82 4.33 -10.81
CA ASN A 221 5.32 4.00 -12.14
C ASN A 221 3.90 4.51 -12.45
N ARG A 222 3.24 5.16 -11.48
CA ARG A 222 1.87 5.67 -11.60
C ARG A 222 1.80 7.16 -11.28
N GLY A 223 0.67 7.77 -11.62
CA GLY A 223 0.41 9.18 -11.37
C GLY A 223 0.12 9.53 -9.91
N VAL A 224 0.02 8.54 -9.02
CA VAL A 224 -0.25 8.72 -7.59
C VAL A 224 0.67 7.86 -6.72
N LEU A 225 0.88 8.32 -5.48
CA LEU A 225 1.58 7.59 -4.42
C LEU A 225 0.61 6.72 -3.60
N GLY A 226 1.15 5.80 -2.79
CA GLY A 226 0.39 4.96 -1.88
C GLY A 226 0.36 3.47 -2.24
N GLY A 227 0.75 3.09 -3.45
CA GLY A 227 0.81 1.68 -3.86
C GLY A 227 -0.59 1.05 -3.85
N ASN A 228 -0.78 -0.06 -3.14
CA ASN A 228 -2.13 -0.66 -2.98
C ASN A 228 -3.07 0.22 -2.13
N GLY A 229 -2.54 1.18 -1.37
CA GLY A 229 -3.32 2.15 -0.60
C GLY A 229 -3.48 3.49 -1.32
N SER A 230 -3.36 3.51 -2.65
CA SER A 230 -3.85 4.62 -3.46
C SER A 230 -5.35 4.49 -3.71
N SER A 231 -5.96 5.57 -4.19
CA SER A 231 -7.37 5.57 -4.60
C SER A 231 -7.72 4.60 -5.75
N GLU A 232 -6.70 4.10 -6.46
CA GLU A 232 -6.84 3.19 -7.61
C GLU A 232 -7.13 1.75 -7.18
N ILE A 233 -6.58 1.31 -6.04
CA ILE A 233 -6.71 -0.08 -5.52
C ILE A 233 -7.51 -0.12 -4.21
N ARG A 234 -7.43 0.93 -3.39
CA ARG A 234 -8.25 1.14 -2.19
C ARG A 234 -8.06 0.14 -1.05
N VAL A 235 -6.82 -0.34 -0.81
CA VAL A 235 -6.47 -1.09 0.41
C VAL A 235 -6.11 -0.13 1.54
N TRP A 236 -6.95 -0.06 2.57
CA TRP A 236 -6.77 0.86 3.70
C TRP A 236 -5.45 0.69 4.49
N ALA A 237 -5.04 1.76 5.17
CA ALA A 237 -3.86 1.74 6.04
C ALA A 237 -4.11 1.01 7.35
N MET A 238 -3.79 -0.28 7.40
CA MET A 238 -3.81 -1.09 8.63
C MET A 238 -2.41 -1.31 9.22
N GLY A 239 -2.38 -1.90 10.43
CA GLY A 239 -1.18 -2.08 11.25
C GLY A 239 -1.07 -0.99 12.32
N HIS A 240 -0.80 -1.36 13.57
CA HIS A 240 -0.47 -0.40 14.60
C HIS A 240 0.98 0.08 14.43
N VAL A 241 1.16 1.39 14.55
CA VAL A 241 2.46 2.07 14.56
C VAL A 241 2.89 2.38 15.99
N ARG A 242 4.14 2.81 16.17
CA ARG A 242 4.64 3.34 17.46
C ARG A 242 4.56 2.31 18.58
N ARG A 243 5.04 1.10 18.27
CA ARG A 243 5.03 -0.11 19.12
C ARG A 243 6.43 -0.72 19.23
N GLY A 244 6.55 -1.72 20.09
CA GLY A 244 7.70 -2.61 20.19
C GLY A 244 8.95 -1.93 20.73
N ASN A 245 10.12 -2.45 20.33
CA ASN A 245 11.43 -2.02 20.83
C ASN A 245 11.74 -0.55 20.51
N TYR A 246 11.18 -0.01 19.43
CA TYR A 246 11.41 1.37 18.98
C TYR A 246 10.07 2.09 18.75
N PRO A 247 9.40 2.60 19.80
CA PRO A 247 8.07 3.19 19.71
C PRO A 247 7.98 4.51 18.90
N ARG A 248 9.10 5.02 18.38
CA ARG A 248 9.13 6.11 17.41
C ARG A 248 8.87 5.67 15.98
N VAL A 249 9.17 4.40 15.67
CA VAL A 249 8.98 3.86 14.32
C VAL A 249 7.49 3.89 13.96
N GLY A 250 7.19 4.50 12.82
CA GLY A 250 5.84 4.74 12.32
C GLY A 250 5.27 6.12 12.62
N GLU A 251 6.03 7.01 13.26
CA GLU A 251 5.67 8.43 13.35
C GLU A 251 5.60 9.07 11.96
N ILE A 252 6.57 8.79 11.07
CA ILE A 252 6.53 9.27 9.68
C ILE A 252 5.32 8.70 8.94
N VAL A 253 5.06 7.39 9.13
CA VAL A 253 3.93 6.69 8.50
C VAL A 253 2.58 7.28 8.90
N THR A 254 2.48 7.84 10.12
CA THR A 254 1.25 8.48 10.60
C THR A 254 0.92 9.76 9.83
N GLU A 255 1.92 10.46 9.32
CA GLU A 255 1.73 11.71 8.57
C GLU A 255 0.99 11.46 7.25
N PHE A 256 1.35 10.41 6.51
CA PHE A 256 0.80 10.11 5.19
C PHE A 256 -0.23 8.98 5.15
N SER A 257 -0.50 8.28 6.27
CA SER A 257 -1.52 7.22 6.32
C SER A 257 -2.90 7.75 5.95
N ASP A 258 -3.66 6.99 5.17
CA ASP A 258 -5.05 7.30 4.87
C ASP A 258 -5.97 7.19 6.10
N ASN A 259 -7.13 7.85 6.00
CA ASN A 259 -8.20 7.85 7.00
C ASN A 259 -9.38 6.96 6.59
N ALA A 260 -9.17 6.03 5.65
CA ALA A 260 -10.22 5.16 5.14
C ALA A 260 -10.83 4.29 6.26
N THR A 261 -12.16 4.32 6.33
CA THR A 261 -12.92 3.60 7.38
C THR A 261 -13.30 2.18 6.98
N LYS A 262 -13.16 1.84 5.69
CA LYS A 262 -13.43 0.53 5.09
C LYS A 262 -12.55 0.31 3.85
N SER A 263 -12.55 -0.93 3.33
CA SER A 263 -11.77 -1.34 2.15
C SER A 263 -12.66 -2.20 1.23
N PRO A 264 -13.10 -1.69 0.08
CA PRO A 264 -12.79 -0.37 -0.48
C PRO A 264 -13.58 0.77 0.19
N GLY A 265 -12.91 1.90 0.43
CA GLY A 265 -13.53 3.18 0.81
C GLY A 265 -13.86 4.06 -0.39
N THR A 266 -14.22 5.33 -0.16
CA THR A 266 -14.36 6.34 -1.23
C THR A 266 -13.00 6.77 -1.78
N TYR A 267 -12.98 7.51 -2.89
CA TYR A 267 -11.73 8.03 -3.47
C TYR A 267 -11.00 8.96 -2.49
N GLU A 268 -11.73 9.85 -1.84
CA GLU A 268 -11.22 10.91 -0.95
C GLU A 268 -10.61 10.34 0.33
N GLU A 269 -11.18 9.24 0.83
CA GLU A 269 -10.72 8.54 2.03
C GLU A 269 -9.27 8.04 1.91
N PHE A 270 -8.76 7.80 0.69
CA PHE A 270 -7.38 7.40 0.45
C PHE A 270 -6.40 8.58 0.42
N GLU A 271 -6.86 9.82 0.26
CA GLU A 271 -6.02 11.02 0.45
C GLU A 271 -4.73 11.08 -0.40
N ASP A 272 -4.80 10.72 -1.69
CA ASP A 272 -3.61 10.68 -2.56
C ASP A 272 -2.88 12.04 -2.65
N ALA A 273 -3.62 13.15 -2.68
CA ALA A 273 -3.05 14.50 -2.67
C ALA A 273 -2.26 14.80 -1.37
N LYS A 274 -2.71 14.27 -0.22
CA LYS A 274 -1.98 14.41 1.05
C LYS A 274 -0.63 13.72 0.99
N LYS A 275 -0.59 12.49 0.47
CA LYS A 275 0.64 11.71 0.32
C LYS A 275 1.66 12.45 -0.54
N GLU A 276 1.22 12.96 -1.69
CA GLU A 276 2.08 13.72 -2.61
C GLU A 276 2.57 15.03 -1.99
N ALA A 277 1.68 15.79 -1.34
CA ALA A 277 2.06 17.04 -0.68
C ALA A 277 3.15 16.85 0.39
N ILE A 278 3.07 15.78 1.18
CA ILE A 278 4.08 15.45 2.20
C ILE A 278 5.43 15.15 1.54
N VAL A 279 5.46 14.32 0.50
CA VAL A 279 6.71 14.00 -0.21
C VAL A 279 7.32 15.23 -0.86
N ARG A 280 6.51 16.06 -1.53
CA ARG A 280 6.98 17.30 -2.18
C ARG A 280 7.46 18.36 -1.19
N ALA A 281 7.02 18.31 0.06
CA ALA A 281 7.48 19.22 1.09
C ALA A 281 8.92 18.92 1.56
N GLU A 282 9.47 17.74 1.27
CA GLU A 282 10.83 17.38 1.63
C GLU A 282 11.82 17.87 0.55
N PRO A 283 12.68 18.86 0.83
CA PRO A 283 13.50 19.54 -0.19
C PRO A 283 14.61 18.68 -0.80
N LYS A 284 14.87 17.48 -0.25
CA LYS A 284 15.89 16.55 -0.72
C LYS A 284 15.33 15.39 -1.53
N ILE A 285 14.03 15.39 -1.82
CA ILE A 285 13.38 14.37 -2.65
C ILE A 285 13.10 14.95 -4.04
N ASP A 286 13.74 14.36 -5.04
CA ASP A 286 13.28 14.50 -6.43
C ASP A 286 12.22 13.40 -6.69
N LEU A 287 10.96 13.82 -6.83
CA LEU A 287 9.81 12.92 -7.08
C LEU A 287 9.56 12.76 -8.59
N PHE A 288 9.59 11.52 -9.06
CA PHE A 288 9.29 11.12 -10.44
C PHE A 288 8.05 10.22 -10.47
N LEU A 289 6.89 10.82 -10.74
CA LEU A 289 5.63 10.09 -11.00
C LEU A 289 5.57 9.66 -12.46
N ASN A 290 4.76 8.64 -12.77
CA ASN A 290 4.66 8.06 -14.12
C ASN A 290 6.00 7.56 -14.69
N HIS A 291 6.93 7.08 -13.85
CA HIS A 291 8.21 6.57 -14.32
C HIS A 291 8.34 5.07 -13.99
N HIS A 292 8.38 4.22 -15.01
CA HIS A 292 8.48 2.78 -14.86
C HIS A 292 9.92 2.31 -15.02
N ALA A 293 10.51 1.78 -13.94
CA ALA A 293 11.84 1.19 -13.96
C ALA A 293 11.80 -0.23 -14.54
N TYR A 294 12.62 -0.47 -15.57
CA TYR A 294 12.55 -1.70 -16.38
C TYR A 294 13.91 -2.36 -16.65
N LYS A 295 15.02 -1.69 -16.34
CA LYS A 295 16.37 -2.24 -16.51
C LYS A 295 17.29 -1.78 -15.38
N VAL A 296 18.19 -2.65 -14.96
CA VAL A 296 19.22 -2.40 -13.95
C VAL A 296 20.57 -2.77 -14.54
N ASP A 297 21.55 -1.87 -14.42
CA ASP A 297 22.94 -2.17 -14.76
C ASP A 297 23.70 -2.47 -13.47
N THR A 298 24.38 -3.63 -13.44
CA THR A 298 25.15 -4.07 -12.28
C THR A 298 26.60 -4.37 -12.64
N LYS A 299 27.49 -4.13 -11.68
CA LYS A 299 28.91 -4.45 -11.77
C LYS A 299 29.41 -4.86 -10.39
N ASP A 300 30.21 -5.92 -10.33
CA ASP A 300 30.84 -6.40 -9.08
C ASP A 300 29.83 -6.54 -7.91
N ASN A 301 28.64 -7.09 -8.20
CA ASN A 301 27.53 -7.25 -7.25
C ASN A 301 27.03 -5.94 -6.62
N GLN A 302 27.12 -4.83 -7.37
CA GLN A 302 26.56 -3.53 -7.04
C GLN A 302 25.73 -3.02 -8.20
N ILE A 303 24.64 -2.31 -7.89
CA ILE A 303 23.86 -1.58 -8.88
C ILE A 303 24.61 -0.28 -9.19
N GLU A 304 24.88 -0.04 -10.47
CA GLU A 304 25.43 1.24 -10.95
C GLU A 304 24.30 2.21 -11.31
N SER A 305 23.24 1.70 -11.94
CA SER A 305 22.10 2.51 -12.36
C SER A 305 20.83 1.73 -12.59
N VAL A 306 19.70 2.44 -12.53
CA VAL A 306 18.38 1.94 -12.93
C VAL A 306 17.86 2.80 -14.08
N MET A 307 17.44 2.17 -15.17
CA MET A 307 16.72 2.85 -16.25
C MET A 307 15.22 2.80 -16.01
N ALA A 308 14.58 3.95 -16.15
CA ALA A 308 13.13 4.07 -16.20
C ALA A 308 12.71 4.87 -17.43
N PHE A 309 11.46 4.70 -17.86
CA PHE A 309 10.85 5.57 -18.86
C PHE A 309 9.58 6.20 -18.32
N ASP A 310 9.27 7.39 -18.80
CA ASP A 310 8.01 8.07 -18.54
C ASP A 310 6.88 7.33 -19.27
N THR A 311 5.87 6.88 -18.53
CA THR A 311 4.79 6.01 -19.01
C THR A 311 3.75 6.73 -19.88
N ARG A 312 4.02 7.98 -20.29
CA ARG A 312 3.19 8.74 -21.23
C ARG A 312 3.95 9.18 -22.48
N THR A 313 5.26 9.35 -22.37
CA THR A 313 6.09 9.90 -23.45
C THR A 313 7.16 8.94 -23.96
N GLY A 314 7.46 7.88 -23.20
CA GLY A 314 8.56 6.96 -23.52
C GLY A 314 9.96 7.53 -23.23
N ASP A 315 10.06 8.78 -22.76
CA ASP A 315 11.31 9.44 -22.43
C ASP A 315 12.07 8.66 -21.36
N GLN A 316 13.34 8.39 -21.61
CA GLN A 316 14.15 7.56 -20.72
C GLN A 316 15.03 8.38 -19.79
N ILE A 317 15.09 7.93 -18.55
CA ILE A 317 15.97 8.44 -17.52
C ILE A 317 16.83 7.30 -16.97
N ARG A 318 18.12 7.56 -16.87
CA ARG A 318 19.08 6.71 -16.15
C ARG A 318 19.36 7.32 -14.79
N PHE A 319 18.93 6.63 -13.74
CA PHE A 319 19.16 7.01 -12.36
C PHE A 319 20.44 6.35 -11.84
N SER A 320 21.41 7.16 -11.43
CA SER A 320 22.65 6.69 -10.80
C SER A 320 22.73 7.22 -9.37
N GLY A 321 23.14 6.36 -8.43
CA GLY A 321 23.27 6.72 -7.01
C GLY A 321 24.12 5.74 -6.23
N THR A 322 24.40 6.06 -4.97
CA THR A 322 25.23 5.22 -4.09
C THR A 322 24.48 3.97 -3.66
N LEU A 323 23.23 4.14 -3.25
CA LEU A 323 22.36 3.08 -2.72
C LEU A 323 21.07 2.99 -3.54
N PHE A 324 20.45 1.81 -3.52
CA PHE A 324 19.17 1.56 -4.18
C PHE A 324 18.21 0.89 -3.20
N ALA A 325 16.93 1.21 -3.27
CA ALA A 325 15.89 0.54 -2.50
C ALA A 325 14.79 0.00 -3.42
N ASP A 326 14.64 -1.33 -3.45
CA ASP A 326 13.49 -1.99 -4.07
C ASP A 326 12.28 -1.89 -3.15
N CYS A 327 11.35 -1.02 -3.51
CA CYS A 327 10.06 -0.83 -2.85
C CYS A 327 8.90 -1.15 -3.82
N THR A 328 9.13 -1.94 -4.88
CA THR A 328 8.11 -2.21 -5.90
C THR A 328 7.04 -3.19 -5.40
N GLY A 329 7.34 -3.92 -4.32
CA GLY A 329 6.50 -4.98 -3.79
C GLY A 329 6.49 -6.26 -4.63
N HIS A 330 7.16 -6.25 -5.80
CA HIS A 330 7.37 -7.39 -6.69
C HIS A 330 8.84 -7.83 -6.78
N ALA A 331 9.72 -7.18 -6.02
CA ALA A 331 11.16 -7.40 -6.10
C ALA A 331 11.72 -7.17 -7.52
N THR A 332 11.14 -6.23 -8.27
CA THR A 332 11.47 -6.02 -9.68
C THR A 332 12.93 -5.62 -9.86
N ILE A 333 13.40 -4.68 -9.05
CA ILE A 333 14.77 -4.15 -9.15
C ILE A 333 15.77 -5.16 -8.62
N GLY A 334 15.47 -5.82 -7.50
CA GLY A 334 16.33 -6.89 -7.00
C GLY A 334 16.46 -8.04 -8.00
N HIS A 335 15.34 -8.48 -8.60
CA HIS A 335 15.38 -9.52 -9.62
C HIS A 335 16.20 -9.12 -10.84
N LEU A 336 15.99 -7.91 -11.39
CA LEU A 336 16.76 -7.39 -12.52
C LEU A 336 18.26 -7.18 -12.19
N ALA A 337 18.58 -6.89 -10.92
CA ALA A 337 19.96 -6.75 -10.44
C ALA A 337 20.68 -8.10 -10.25
N GLY A 338 19.97 -9.23 -10.32
CA GLY A 338 20.52 -10.54 -9.98
C GLY A 338 20.58 -10.82 -8.48
N ALA A 339 19.78 -10.12 -7.68
CA ALA A 339 19.62 -10.44 -6.26
C ALA A 339 18.96 -11.82 -6.09
N ASP A 340 19.44 -12.58 -5.10
CA ASP A 340 18.83 -13.85 -4.74
C ASP A 340 17.36 -13.62 -4.35
N SER A 341 16.48 -14.40 -4.96
CA SER A 341 15.03 -14.26 -4.80
C SER A 341 14.31 -15.59 -4.88
N GLU A 342 13.12 -15.64 -4.31
CA GLU A 342 12.23 -16.80 -4.35
C GLU A 342 10.80 -16.34 -4.64
N MET A 343 10.05 -17.20 -5.31
CA MET A 343 8.60 -17.14 -5.39
C MET A 343 8.06 -18.48 -4.95
N THR A 344 7.15 -18.50 -3.97
CA THR A 344 6.53 -19.74 -3.47
C THR A 344 5.92 -20.51 -4.64
N PRO A 345 6.19 -21.80 -4.87
CA PRO A 345 5.70 -22.51 -6.06
C PRO A 345 4.19 -22.76 -6.11
N GLU A 346 3.55 -23.02 -4.96
CA GLU A 346 2.12 -23.33 -4.82
C GLU A 346 1.60 -22.86 -3.45
N GLY A 347 0.29 -22.84 -3.25
CA GLY A 347 -0.36 -22.32 -2.04
C GLY A 347 -0.22 -20.81 -1.88
N ARG A 348 -0.03 -20.05 -2.98
CA ARG A 348 0.14 -18.60 -2.93
C ARG A 348 -1.14 -17.87 -2.58
N MET A 349 -1.00 -16.69 -2.00
CA MET A 349 -2.08 -15.70 -1.92
C MET A 349 -2.33 -15.07 -3.29
N GLY A 350 -3.58 -14.75 -3.58
CA GLY A 350 -3.99 -14.20 -4.87
C GLY A 350 -3.84 -12.68 -5.00
N MET A 351 -4.57 -12.16 -5.97
CA MET A 351 -4.68 -10.73 -6.26
C MET A 351 -6.15 -10.31 -6.18
N SER A 352 -6.42 -9.22 -5.46
CA SER A 352 -7.79 -8.73 -5.27
C SER A 352 -8.16 -7.64 -6.26
N ASN A 353 -9.38 -7.67 -6.79
CA ASN A 353 -10.03 -6.52 -7.43
C ASN A 353 -11.32 -6.23 -6.67
N MET A 354 -11.26 -5.23 -5.79
CA MET A 354 -12.39 -4.80 -4.99
C MET A 354 -13.37 -3.99 -5.84
N TRP A 355 -14.61 -3.89 -5.39
CA TRP A 355 -15.65 -3.15 -6.08
C TRP A 355 -16.70 -2.59 -5.12
N ALA A 356 -17.45 -1.60 -5.58
CA ALA A 356 -18.52 -0.94 -4.86
C ALA A 356 -19.73 -0.73 -5.76
N TRP A 357 -20.91 -0.74 -5.15
CA TRP A 357 -22.20 -0.51 -5.79
C TRP A 357 -23.05 0.41 -4.92
N ASP A 358 -24.17 0.89 -5.42
CA ASP A 358 -25.13 1.68 -4.63
C ASP A 358 -26.53 1.54 -5.23
N GLU A 359 -27.54 2.12 -4.58
CA GLU A 359 -28.92 2.15 -5.05
C GLU A 359 -29.34 3.57 -5.45
N ALA A 360 -29.95 3.69 -6.62
CA ALA A 360 -30.55 4.94 -7.06
C ALA A 360 -31.97 5.11 -6.50
N ASP A 361 -32.50 6.34 -6.57
CA ASP A 361 -33.90 6.62 -6.20
C ASP A 361 -34.93 5.99 -7.15
N ARG A 362 -34.48 5.50 -8.31
CA ARG A 362 -35.30 4.90 -9.37
C ARG A 362 -34.61 3.68 -9.98
N PRO A 363 -35.36 2.80 -10.67
CA PRO A 363 -34.78 1.66 -11.37
C PRO A 363 -33.67 2.08 -12.35
N THR A 364 -32.64 1.24 -12.42
CA THR A 364 -31.47 1.38 -13.29
C THR A 364 -31.32 0.14 -14.17
N GLU A 365 -30.67 0.30 -15.31
CA GLU A 365 -30.32 -0.81 -16.21
C GLU A 365 -28.84 -1.16 -16.06
N PHE A 366 -28.53 -2.44 -16.26
CA PHE A 366 -27.17 -2.94 -16.40
C PHE A 366 -27.13 -3.87 -17.62
N PRO A 367 -26.17 -3.71 -18.56
CA PRO A 367 -26.13 -4.55 -19.74
C PRO A 367 -25.98 -6.03 -19.39
N GLU A 368 -26.52 -6.92 -20.24
CA GLU A 368 -26.22 -8.34 -20.14
C GLU A 368 -24.73 -8.61 -20.38
N THR A 369 -24.18 -9.56 -19.63
CA THR A 369 -22.74 -9.86 -19.66
C THR A 369 -22.47 -11.34 -19.96
N PRO A 370 -22.80 -11.84 -21.18
CA PRO A 370 -22.65 -13.26 -21.52
C PRO A 370 -21.21 -13.77 -21.41
N TRP A 371 -20.23 -12.87 -21.55
CA TRP A 371 -18.78 -13.14 -21.43
C TRP A 371 -18.28 -13.21 -19.97
N ALA A 372 -19.04 -12.70 -19.01
CA ALA A 372 -18.67 -12.74 -17.59
C ALA A 372 -18.76 -14.19 -17.05
N LEU A 373 -18.38 -14.39 -15.78
CA LEU A 373 -18.62 -15.70 -15.18
C LEU A 373 -20.13 -15.92 -15.03
N PRO A 374 -20.68 -17.08 -15.45
CA PRO A 374 -22.11 -17.36 -15.29
C PRO A 374 -22.40 -17.64 -13.81
N LEU A 375 -22.79 -16.62 -13.05
CA LEU A 375 -23.03 -16.69 -11.61
C LEU A 375 -24.52 -16.54 -11.27
N ASN A 376 -24.94 -17.23 -10.21
CA ASN A 376 -26.18 -16.98 -9.46
C ASN A 376 -25.83 -16.35 -8.10
N MET A 377 -26.81 -15.81 -7.38
CA MET A 377 -26.60 -15.16 -6.09
C MET A 377 -25.93 -16.04 -5.03
N ASP A 378 -26.06 -17.37 -5.13
CA ASP A 378 -25.45 -18.33 -4.19
C ASP A 378 -23.98 -18.66 -4.51
N ASP A 379 -23.47 -18.28 -5.69
CA ASP A 379 -22.10 -18.56 -6.12
C ASP A 379 -21.05 -17.60 -5.51
N PHE A 380 -21.48 -16.57 -4.79
CA PHE A 380 -20.60 -15.59 -4.15
C PHE A 380 -21.19 -15.09 -2.83
N PRO A 381 -20.36 -14.58 -1.91
CA PRO A 381 -20.87 -13.95 -0.70
C PRO A 381 -21.54 -12.62 -1.06
N TYR A 382 -22.80 -12.45 -0.62
CA TYR A 382 -23.55 -11.21 -0.87
C TYR A 382 -22.73 -9.96 -0.47
N PRO A 383 -22.54 -8.97 -1.37
CA PRO A 383 -21.71 -7.78 -1.14
C PRO A 383 -22.41 -6.78 -0.20
N ARG A 384 -22.49 -7.15 1.07
CA ARG A 384 -23.07 -6.33 2.16
C ARG A 384 -22.36 -4.99 2.28
N ASP A 385 -23.06 -3.98 2.79
CA ASP A 385 -22.55 -2.61 2.96
C ASP A 385 -22.03 -2.00 1.65
N HIS A 386 -22.66 -2.39 0.53
CA HIS A 386 -22.47 -1.79 -0.79
C HIS A 386 -21.06 -2.01 -1.40
N HIS A 387 -20.36 -3.10 -1.04
CA HIS A 387 -19.03 -3.40 -1.61
C HIS A 387 -18.64 -4.88 -1.67
N GLY A 388 -17.83 -5.22 -2.67
CA GLY A 388 -17.00 -6.42 -2.69
C GLY A 388 -15.61 -6.11 -2.16
N GLN A 389 -15.30 -6.68 -0.99
CA GLN A 389 -14.09 -6.33 -0.23
C GLN A 389 -12.88 -7.18 -0.66
N TRP A 390 -11.82 -7.09 0.15
CA TRP A 390 -10.51 -7.73 -0.02
C TRP A 390 -10.50 -9.22 -0.38
N PHE A 391 -11.60 -9.96 -0.16
CA PHE A 391 -11.72 -11.39 -0.47
C PHE A 391 -12.18 -11.68 -1.90
N TRP A 392 -12.51 -10.66 -2.70
CA TRP A 392 -12.71 -10.80 -4.15
C TRP A 392 -11.34 -10.93 -4.81
N GLU A 393 -10.83 -12.16 -4.81
CA GLU A 393 -9.44 -12.49 -5.00
C GLU A 393 -9.29 -13.81 -5.75
N SER A 394 -8.47 -13.81 -6.80
CA SER A 394 -8.16 -14.98 -7.62
C SER A 394 -6.69 -15.06 -7.95
N GLY A 395 -6.34 -15.96 -8.87
CA GLY A 395 -4.97 -16.13 -9.35
C GLY A 395 -4.25 -17.17 -8.53
N PHE A 396 -4.13 -17.01 -7.22
CA PHE A 396 -3.47 -17.98 -6.32
C PHE A 396 -2.20 -18.58 -6.95
N ASP A 397 -2.27 -19.84 -7.39
CA ASP A 397 -1.17 -20.58 -8.00
C ASP A 397 -0.92 -20.30 -9.50
N LYS A 398 -1.52 -19.25 -10.07
CA LYS A 398 -1.05 -18.61 -11.31
C LYS A 398 0.19 -17.76 -11.02
N ASP A 399 1.02 -17.52 -12.04
CA ASP A 399 2.19 -16.64 -11.91
C ASP A 399 1.72 -15.20 -11.62
N PRO A 400 2.03 -14.63 -10.44
CA PRO A 400 1.53 -13.33 -10.01
C PRO A 400 2.13 -12.14 -10.75
N ILE A 401 3.12 -12.37 -11.63
CA ILE A 401 3.79 -11.33 -12.42
C ILE A 401 3.46 -11.55 -13.90
N ASN A 402 3.77 -12.73 -14.43
CA ASN A 402 3.60 -13.01 -15.86
C ASN A 402 2.13 -13.15 -16.26
N HIS A 403 1.26 -13.56 -15.34
CA HIS A 403 -0.18 -13.68 -15.58
C HIS A 403 -1.01 -12.59 -14.88
N ALA A 404 -0.38 -11.50 -14.42
CA ALA A 404 -1.08 -10.44 -13.67
C ALA A 404 -2.31 -9.88 -14.43
N GLU A 405 -2.17 -9.60 -15.73
CA GLU A 405 -3.28 -9.15 -16.59
C GLU A 405 -4.43 -10.18 -16.60
N ALA A 406 -4.10 -11.46 -16.77
CA ALA A 406 -5.07 -12.56 -16.82
C ALA A 406 -5.83 -12.72 -15.49
N ILE A 407 -5.13 -12.58 -14.36
CA ILE A 407 -5.70 -12.69 -13.02
C ILE A 407 -6.65 -11.51 -12.77
N ARG A 408 -6.24 -10.29 -13.11
CA ARG A 408 -7.10 -9.10 -13.04
C ARG A 408 -8.37 -9.31 -13.86
N ASP A 409 -8.22 -9.76 -15.10
CA ASP A 409 -9.31 -9.94 -16.04
C ASP A 409 -10.28 -11.04 -15.59
N TRP A 410 -9.77 -12.12 -14.97
CA TRP A 410 -10.62 -13.13 -14.33
C TRP A 410 -11.45 -12.53 -13.19
N ASN A 411 -10.84 -11.69 -12.35
CA ASN A 411 -11.59 -10.99 -11.31
C ASN A 411 -12.65 -10.05 -11.90
N LEU A 412 -12.36 -9.32 -12.99
CA LEU A 412 -13.35 -8.49 -13.65
C LEU A 412 -14.55 -9.33 -14.14
N ARG A 413 -14.30 -10.49 -14.77
CA ARG A 413 -15.38 -11.42 -15.16
C ARG A 413 -16.18 -11.91 -13.96
N ALA A 414 -15.55 -12.15 -12.82
CA ALA A 414 -16.25 -12.54 -11.59
C ALA A 414 -17.12 -11.41 -11.03
N VAL A 415 -16.59 -10.19 -10.96
CA VAL A 415 -17.31 -9.00 -10.46
C VAL A 415 -18.51 -8.67 -11.34
N TYR A 416 -18.32 -8.59 -12.67
CA TYR A 416 -19.41 -8.31 -13.59
C TYR A 416 -20.44 -9.45 -13.63
N GLY A 417 -20.01 -10.71 -13.51
CA GLY A 417 -20.91 -11.86 -13.41
C GLY A 417 -21.77 -11.82 -12.14
N ALA A 418 -21.18 -11.43 -11.02
CA ALA A 418 -21.91 -11.30 -9.76
C ALA A 418 -22.90 -10.13 -9.80
N PHE A 419 -22.50 -9.00 -10.39
CA PHE A 419 -23.40 -7.87 -10.57
C PHE A 419 -24.52 -8.18 -11.58
N ASN A 420 -24.25 -8.99 -12.61
CA ASN A 420 -25.27 -9.50 -13.53
C ASN A 420 -26.27 -10.42 -12.82
N ALA A 421 -25.81 -11.31 -11.94
CA ALA A 421 -26.69 -12.13 -11.10
C ALA A 421 -27.61 -11.26 -10.23
N MET A 422 -27.06 -10.18 -9.66
CA MET A 422 -27.83 -9.20 -8.88
C MET A 422 -28.86 -8.45 -9.74
N LYS A 423 -28.48 -7.96 -10.92
CA LYS A 423 -29.31 -7.04 -11.74
C LYS A 423 -30.25 -7.73 -12.70
N ASN A 424 -29.79 -8.78 -13.35
CA ASN A 424 -30.43 -9.41 -14.49
C ASN A 424 -30.77 -10.90 -14.22
N GLY A 425 -30.14 -11.51 -13.20
CA GLY A 425 -30.34 -12.89 -12.81
C GLY A 425 -31.36 -13.11 -11.69
N ASP A 426 -31.09 -14.11 -10.86
CA ASP A 426 -31.94 -14.54 -9.73
C ASP A 426 -32.02 -13.52 -8.58
N GLY A 427 -31.19 -12.48 -8.59
CA GLY A 427 -31.25 -11.34 -7.69
C GLY A 427 -32.11 -10.16 -8.15
N ALA A 428 -32.56 -10.14 -9.42
CA ALA A 428 -33.09 -8.94 -10.08
C ALA A 428 -34.25 -8.25 -9.33
N ASP A 429 -35.16 -9.04 -8.75
CA ASP A 429 -36.32 -8.52 -8.03
C ASP A 429 -35.96 -7.63 -6.84
N LYS A 430 -34.79 -7.87 -6.23
CA LYS A 430 -34.30 -7.15 -5.04
C LYS A 430 -33.33 -6.02 -5.36
N HIS A 431 -32.85 -5.90 -6.61
CA HIS A 431 -31.78 -4.96 -6.98
C HIS A 431 -32.16 -4.09 -8.19
N LYS A 432 -33.44 -3.75 -8.34
CA LYS A 432 -33.94 -2.94 -9.45
C LYS A 432 -33.25 -1.57 -9.55
N ASN A 433 -32.81 -1.03 -8.42
CA ASN A 433 -32.18 0.29 -8.34
C ASN A 433 -30.65 0.23 -8.24
N ALA A 434 -30.05 -0.97 -8.17
CA ALA A 434 -28.62 -1.11 -7.96
C ALA A 434 -27.79 -0.64 -9.17
N TYR A 435 -26.64 -0.02 -8.94
CA TYR A 435 -25.65 0.33 -9.98
C TYR A 435 -24.23 0.24 -9.42
N LEU A 436 -23.25 -0.08 -10.28
CA LEU A 436 -21.84 -0.06 -9.88
C LEU A 436 -21.34 1.37 -9.73
N THR A 437 -20.62 1.65 -8.65
CA THR A 437 -19.99 2.96 -8.41
C THR A 437 -18.49 2.94 -8.67
N TRP A 438 -17.85 1.78 -8.49
CA TRP A 438 -16.42 1.63 -8.69
C TRP A 438 -16.02 0.15 -8.77
N VAL A 439 -15.06 -0.18 -9.63
CA VAL A 439 -14.32 -1.45 -9.62
C VAL A 439 -12.83 -1.10 -9.71
N ALA A 440 -11.97 -1.84 -9.02
CA ALA A 440 -10.53 -1.67 -9.17
C ALA A 440 -10.12 -2.13 -10.58
N TYR A 441 -9.74 -1.19 -11.45
CA TYR A 441 -9.27 -1.49 -12.81
C TYR A 441 -7.83 -2.04 -12.84
N ILE A 442 -7.10 -1.94 -11.73
CA ILE A 442 -5.81 -2.61 -11.51
C ILE A 442 -5.92 -3.49 -10.27
N GLY A 443 -5.21 -4.62 -10.27
CA GLY A 443 -5.28 -5.58 -9.18
C GLY A 443 -4.37 -5.21 -8.00
N GLY A 444 -4.78 -5.59 -6.80
CA GLY A 444 -4.00 -5.47 -5.57
C GLY A 444 -3.28 -6.77 -5.21
N PRO A 445 -2.04 -7.01 -5.68
CA PRO A 445 -1.34 -8.27 -5.43
C PRO A 445 -0.94 -8.40 -3.96
N ARG A 446 -1.04 -9.62 -3.42
CA ARG A 446 -0.63 -9.94 -2.04
C ARG A 446 0.75 -10.52 -1.94
N GLU A 447 1.12 -11.36 -2.91
CA GLU A 447 2.33 -12.14 -2.91
C GLU A 447 2.92 -12.20 -4.32
N SER A 448 4.25 -12.22 -4.40
CA SER A 448 4.99 -12.49 -5.63
C SER A 448 6.41 -12.91 -5.26
N ARG A 449 7.45 -12.29 -5.84
CA ARG A 449 8.85 -12.53 -5.46
C ARG A 449 9.17 -11.89 -4.11
N ARG A 450 10.02 -12.57 -3.35
CA ARG A 450 10.69 -12.08 -2.14
C ARG A 450 12.19 -12.21 -2.35
N LEU A 451 12.94 -11.21 -1.92
CA LEU A 451 14.40 -11.19 -1.99
C LEU A 451 15.00 -11.82 -0.74
N MET A 452 16.24 -12.30 -0.85
CA MET A 452 16.96 -12.94 0.25
C MET A 452 17.92 -11.97 0.93
N GLY A 453 17.73 -11.81 2.23
CA GLY A 453 18.66 -11.16 3.15
C GLY A 453 19.53 -12.17 3.87
N ASP A 454 20.29 -11.71 4.86
CA ASP A 454 21.14 -12.60 5.67
C ASP A 454 20.35 -13.57 6.54
N ILE A 455 19.09 -13.23 6.78
CA ILE A 455 18.13 -14.07 7.47
C ILE A 455 16.83 -14.07 6.66
N VAL A 456 16.10 -15.17 6.73
CA VAL A 456 14.74 -15.29 6.23
C VAL A 456 13.84 -15.43 7.45
N LEU A 457 13.01 -14.42 7.73
CA LEU A 457 12.08 -14.51 8.85
C LEU A 457 11.00 -15.55 8.54
N THR A 458 10.82 -16.51 9.44
CA THR A 458 9.85 -17.60 9.28
C THR A 458 8.60 -17.39 10.14
N GLN A 459 7.54 -18.17 9.88
CA GLN A 459 6.39 -18.22 10.78
C GLN A 459 6.79 -18.68 12.19
N ASP A 460 7.69 -19.66 12.30
CA ASP A 460 8.11 -20.20 13.59
C ASP A 460 8.86 -19.17 14.43
N ASP A 461 9.66 -18.31 13.80
CA ASP A 461 10.30 -17.18 14.49
C ASP A 461 9.25 -16.27 15.14
N VAL A 462 8.21 -15.92 14.38
CA VAL A 462 7.15 -15.01 14.80
C VAL A 462 6.30 -15.64 15.91
N VAL A 463 5.90 -16.90 15.72
CA VAL A 463 5.05 -17.66 16.65
C VAL A 463 5.76 -17.94 17.97
N ASN A 464 7.02 -18.36 17.91
CA ASN A 464 7.82 -18.68 19.09
C ASN A 464 8.49 -17.44 19.69
N LYS A 465 8.25 -16.25 19.12
CA LYS A 465 8.78 -14.97 19.57
C LYS A 465 10.30 -14.98 19.67
N VAL A 466 10.97 -15.57 18.68
CA VAL A 466 12.43 -15.58 18.58
C VAL A 466 12.93 -14.14 18.59
N ALA A 467 13.79 -13.83 19.56
CA ALA A 467 14.35 -12.50 19.73
C ALA A 467 15.55 -12.31 18.79
N TYR A 468 15.47 -11.29 17.95
CA TYR A 468 16.59 -10.82 17.14
C TYR A 468 17.16 -9.53 17.74
N PRO A 469 18.49 -9.42 17.94
CA PRO A 469 19.12 -8.19 18.46
C PRO A 469 18.81 -6.95 17.62
N ASP A 470 18.53 -7.17 16.33
CA ASP A 470 18.20 -6.15 15.34
C ASP A 470 16.70 -6.04 15.00
N GLY A 471 15.84 -6.62 15.84
CA GLY A 471 14.38 -6.50 15.72
C GLY A 471 13.93 -5.06 15.89
N CYS A 472 13.46 -4.42 14.81
CA CYS A 472 13.25 -2.97 14.76
C CYS A 472 11.88 -2.49 14.26
N VAL A 473 11.16 -3.29 13.46
CA VAL A 473 9.81 -2.91 12.96
C VAL A 473 8.74 -3.75 13.64
N PRO A 474 7.77 -3.14 14.36
CA PRO A 474 6.73 -3.92 15.02
C PRO A 474 5.66 -4.39 14.01
N SER A 475 5.67 -5.68 13.68
CA SER A 475 4.58 -6.30 12.93
C SER A 475 3.43 -6.66 13.87
N THR A 476 2.33 -5.93 13.77
CA THR A 476 1.21 -5.97 14.75
C THR A 476 -0.04 -6.66 14.19
N TRP A 477 0.01 -7.09 12.93
CA TRP A 477 -1.06 -7.86 12.31
C TRP A 477 -0.89 -9.35 12.60
N SER A 478 -1.98 -10.10 12.67
CA SER A 478 -1.89 -11.58 12.65
C SER A 478 -1.20 -12.06 11.38
N ILE A 479 -0.66 -13.27 11.38
CA ILE A 479 -0.33 -13.92 10.11
C ILE A 479 -1.65 -14.18 9.41
N ASP A 480 -1.87 -13.47 8.30
CA ASP A 480 -3.13 -13.39 7.57
C ASP A 480 -2.90 -13.92 6.13
N LEU A 481 -3.22 -15.19 5.93
CA LEU A 481 -3.01 -15.93 4.68
C LEU A 481 -4.33 -16.16 3.98
N HIS A 482 -4.37 -15.84 2.69
CA HIS A 482 -5.59 -15.82 1.88
C HIS A 482 -5.60 -17.04 0.98
N TYR A 483 -6.58 -17.91 1.20
CA TYR A 483 -6.75 -19.16 0.44
C TYR A 483 -8.13 -19.20 -0.21
N PRO A 484 -8.32 -20.00 -1.28
CA PRO A 484 -9.64 -20.22 -1.84
C PRO A 484 -10.66 -20.62 -0.78
N LYS A 485 -11.82 -19.95 -0.77
CA LYS A 485 -12.93 -20.36 0.09
C LYS A 485 -13.68 -21.51 -0.58
N GLU A 486 -13.51 -22.73 -0.07
CA GLU A 486 -14.05 -23.97 -0.64
C GLU A 486 -15.52 -23.86 -1.09
N GLN A 487 -16.37 -23.24 -0.24
CA GLN A 487 -17.79 -23.00 -0.52
C GLN A 487 -18.06 -22.35 -1.90
N TYR A 488 -17.20 -21.45 -2.36
CA TYR A 488 -17.37 -20.72 -3.62
C TYR A 488 -16.40 -21.18 -4.71
N ALA A 489 -15.59 -22.21 -4.43
CA ALA A 489 -14.63 -22.75 -5.37
C ALA A 489 -15.23 -23.87 -6.24
N GLU A 490 -16.35 -24.48 -5.82
CA GLU A 490 -16.94 -25.67 -6.49
C GLU A 490 -17.21 -25.46 -7.99
N LYS A 491 -17.70 -24.26 -8.36
CA LYS A 491 -18.04 -23.94 -9.76
C LYS A 491 -16.82 -23.64 -10.63
N PHE A 492 -15.74 -23.14 -10.02
CA PHE A 492 -14.50 -22.76 -10.71
C PHE A 492 -13.27 -23.24 -9.92
N PRO A 493 -13.06 -24.56 -9.77
CA PRO A 493 -12.04 -25.12 -8.89
C PRO A 493 -10.61 -24.78 -9.34
N ASP A 494 -10.38 -24.58 -10.64
CA ASP A 494 -9.06 -24.29 -11.22
C ASP A 494 -8.62 -22.83 -11.08
N ASN A 495 -9.58 -21.93 -10.80
CA ASN A 495 -9.33 -20.51 -10.58
C ASN A 495 -10.46 -19.87 -9.76
N PRO A 496 -10.54 -20.18 -8.46
CA PRO A 496 -11.53 -19.58 -7.58
C PRO A 496 -11.36 -18.06 -7.51
N PHE A 497 -12.42 -17.32 -7.19
CA PHE A 497 -12.41 -15.86 -7.15
C PHE A 497 -12.87 -15.27 -5.80
N ILE A 498 -13.10 -16.14 -4.80
CA ILE A 498 -13.38 -15.75 -3.41
C ILE A 498 -12.37 -16.40 -2.49
N SER A 499 -11.70 -15.60 -1.68
CA SER A 499 -10.76 -16.05 -0.65
C SER A 499 -11.37 -16.06 0.76
N ILE A 500 -10.70 -16.78 1.67
CA ILE A 500 -10.87 -16.68 3.11
C ILE A 500 -9.52 -16.33 3.74
N ALA A 501 -9.54 -15.46 4.75
CA ALA A 501 -8.38 -15.15 5.56
C ALA A 501 -8.22 -16.16 6.71
N VAL A 502 -7.15 -16.95 6.65
CA VAL A 502 -6.72 -17.86 7.72
C VAL A 502 -5.75 -17.10 8.62
N HIS A 503 -6.13 -16.94 9.89
CA HIS A 503 -5.40 -16.13 10.85
C HIS A 503 -4.66 -16.96 11.90
N ASP A 504 -3.36 -16.75 12.04
CA ASP A 504 -2.63 -17.07 13.27
C ASP A 504 -2.49 -15.81 14.14
N ARG A 505 -3.14 -15.84 15.30
CA ARG A 505 -3.33 -14.70 16.20
C ARG A 505 -2.37 -14.69 17.38
N ARG A 506 -1.28 -15.47 17.33
CA ARG A 506 -0.29 -15.56 18.41
C ARG A 506 0.63 -14.34 18.54
N ILE A 507 0.55 -13.41 17.59
CA ILE A 507 1.20 -12.11 17.67
C ILE A 507 0.44 -11.21 18.65
N ASP A 508 1.15 -10.64 19.62
CA ASP A 508 0.61 -9.58 20.45
C ASP A 508 0.43 -8.31 19.59
N ARG A 509 -0.82 -7.91 19.32
CA ARG A 509 -1.11 -6.74 18.49
C ARG A 509 -0.74 -5.42 19.16
N ASN A 510 -0.60 -5.39 20.48
CA ASN A 510 -0.23 -4.19 21.22
C ASN A 510 1.28 -3.95 21.19
N TYR A 511 2.09 -5.00 21.25
CA TYR A 511 3.56 -4.87 21.15
C TYR A 511 4.09 -5.08 19.71
N GLY A 512 3.52 -6.03 18.97
CA GLY A 512 3.98 -6.50 17.67
C GLY A 512 5.13 -7.52 17.77
N TYR A 513 5.47 -8.15 16.66
CA TYR A 513 6.72 -8.90 16.52
C TYR A 513 7.79 -7.99 15.91
N PRO A 514 8.97 -7.81 16.53
CA PRO A 514 10.00 -6.91 16.04
C PRO A 514 10.75 -7.54 14.85
N VAL A 515 10.33 -7.22 13.63
CA VAL A 515 10.95 -7.70 12.39
C VAL A 515 12.41 -7.22 12.33
N PRO A 516 13.37 -8.14 12.10
CA PRO A 516 14.80 -7.82 12.14
C PRO A 516 15.31 -7.07 10.90
N TYR A 517 16.21 -6.11 11.12
CA TYR A 517 16.80 -5.26 10.08
C TYR A 517 17.48 -6.06 8.96
N ARG A 518 18.12 -7.19 9.29
CA ARG A 518 18.77 -8.07 8.30
C ARG A 518 17.83 -8.67 7.23
N THR A 519 16.52 -8.45 7.34
CA THR A 519 15.54 -8.79 6.30
C THR A 519 15.33 -7.68 5.25
N PHE A 520 15.94 -6.50 5.45
CA PHE A 520 15.70 -5.29 4.64
C PHE A 520 16.83 -4.95 3.65
N TYR A 521 17.80 -5.85 3.43
CA TYR A 521 18.84 -5.68 2.42
C TYR A 521 19.20 -6.99 1.73
N SER A 522 19.64 -6.91 0.47
CA SER A 522 20.04 -8.08 -0.31
C SER A 522 21.30 -8.72 0.26
N ARG A 523 21.32 -10.05 0.36
CA ARG A 523 22.51 -10.77 0.81
C ARG A 523 23.64 -10.77 -0.22
N ASN A 524 23.33 -10.64 -1.51
CA ASN A 524 24.32 -10.76 -2.59
C ASN A 524 24.50 -9.48 -3.43
N ILE A 525 23.59 -8.49 -3.38
CA ILE A 525 23.78 -7.18 -4.01
C ILE A 525 24.07 -6.13 -2.93
N SER A 526 25.32 -5.69 -2.87
CA SER A 526 25.88 -5.04 -1.67
C SER A 526 25.41 -3.61 -1.42
N ASN A 527 24.77 -2.94 -2.39
CA ASN A 527 24.19 -1.60 -2.22
C ASN A 527 22.66 -1.57 -2.40
N LEU A 528 22.00 -2.73 -2.27
CA LEU A 528 20.55 -2.87 -2.43
C LEU A 528 19.83 -3.09 -1.08
N PHE A 529 19.00 -2.14 -0.72
CA PHE A 529 17.95 -2.26 0.27
C PHE A 529 16.66 -2.82 -0.35
N MET A 530 15.78 -3.34 0.51
CA MET A 530 14.43 -3.78 0.16
C MET A 530 13.45 -3.44 1.28
N ALA A 531 12.26 -2.96 0.93
CA ALA A 531 11.19 -2.68 1.88
C ALA A 531 9.81 -2.97 1.28
N GLY A 532 8.87 -3.38 2.13
CA GLY A 532 7.51 -3.73 1.72
C GLY A 532 7.34 -5.24 1.56
N ARG A 533 6.55 -5.67 0.56
CA ARG A 533 6.19 -7.10 0.40
C ARG A 533 7.33 -7.99 -0.10
N CYS A 534 8.39 -7.39 -0.65
CA CYS A 534 9.52 -8.10 -1.25
C CYS A 534 10.65 -8.43 -0.28
N ILE A 535 10.50 -8.17 1.03
CA ILE A 535 11.54 -8.42 2.03
C ILE A 535 11.80 -9.92 2.27
N SER A 536 12.89 -10.23 2.97
CA SER A 536 13.36 -11.60 3.24
C SER A 536 12.55 -12.34 4.30
N VAL A 537 11.46 -12.96 3.87
CA VAL A 537 10.52 -13.72 4.71
C VAL A 537 10.00 -14.96 4.00
N THR A 538 9.50 -15.96 4.74
CA THR A 538 8.75 -17.07 4.14
C THR A 538 7.35 -16.63 3.72
N HIS A 539 6.68 -17.44 2.88
CA HIS A 539 5.27 -17.26 2.50
C HIS A 539 4.37 -16.97 3.71
N GLN A 540 4.51 -17.75 4.79
CA GLN A 540 3.68 -17.61 5.98
C GLN A 540 3.99 -16.32 6.74
N ALA A 541 5.27 -16.01 6.94
CA ALA A 541 5.67 -14.77 7.63
C ALA A 541 5.27 -13.51 6.83
N LEU A 542 5.19 -13.59 5.50
CA LEU A 542 4.67 -12.52 4.65
C LEU A 542 3.28 -12.04 5.11
N GLY A 543 2.43 -12.96 5.59
CA GLY A 543 1.07 -12.69 6.03
C GLY A 543 0.93 -11.65 7.13
N THR A 544 1.94 -11.47 8.00
CA THR A 544 1.93 -10.44 9.05
C THR A 544 2.65 -9.16 8.62
N VAL A 545 3.73 -9.27 7.85
CA VAL A 545 4.60 -8.12 7.55
C VAL A 545 4.14 -7.27 6.37
N ARG A 546 3.31 -7.81 5.46
CA ARG A 546 2.87 -7.14 4.22
C ARG A 546 1.84 -6.01 4.39
N VAL A 547 1.42 -5.73 5.61
CA VAL A 547 0.37 -4.72 5.89
C VAL A 547 0.91 -3.31 5.66
N MET A 548 0.07 -2.40 5.13
CA MET A 548 0.46 -1.08 4.62
C MET A 548 1.35 -0.27 5.58
N ARG A 549 0.94 -0.08 6.84
CA ARG A 549 1.75 0.69 7.81
C ARG A 549 3.00 -0.05 8.23
N THR A 550 2.97 -1.37 8.33
CA THR A 550 4.17 -2.19 8.57
C THR A 550 5.19 -2.02 7.45
N CYS A 551 4.75 -2.07 6.18
CA CYS A 551 5.60 -1.77 5.02
C CYS A 551 6.21 -0.37 5.11
N GLY A 552 5.41 0.64 5.48
CA GLY A 552 5.91 2.00 5.66
C GLY A 552 6.95 2.13 6.78
N MET A 553 6.78 1.41 7.88
CA MET A 553 7.75 1.36 8.97
C MET A 553 9.07 0.71 8.54
N MET A 554 9.04 -0.35 7.71
CA MET A 554 10.27 -0.90 7.11
C MET A 554 10.99 0.15 6.27
N GLY A 555 10.24 0.91 5.47
CA GLY A 555 10.80 2.02 4.71
C GLY A 555 11.46 3.06 5.61
N GLU A 556 10.79 3.47 6.69
CA GLU A 556 11.35 4.41 7.67
C GLU A 556 12.71 3.94 8.22
N VAL A 557 12.83 2.65 8.55
CA VAL A 557 14.09 2.04 9.00
C VAL A 557 15.14 2.06 7.88
N VAL A 558 14.78 1.67 6.65
CA VAL A 558 15.70 1.69 5.50
C VAL A 558 16.24 3.09 5.23
N GLY A 559 15.40 4.13 5.30
CA GLY A 559 15.85 5.51 5.06
C GLY A 559 16.86 6.00 6.11
N LYS A 560 16.67 5.66 7.39
CA LYS A 560 17.65 5.94 8.45
C LYS A 560 18.96 5.18 8.22
N ALA A 561 18.88 3.89 7.87
CA ALA A 561 20.06 3.08 7.57
C ALA A 561 20.84 3.60 6.36
N ALA A 562 20.16 4.07 5.31
CA ALA A 562 20.80 4.69 4.15
C ALA A 562 21.66 5.90 4.55
N SER A 563 21.20 6.70 5.51
CA SER A 563 21.99 7.84 6.00
C SER A 563 23.27 7.43 6.75
N ILE A 564 23.26 6.27 7.42
CA ILE A 564 24.46 5.69 8.05
C ILE A 564 25.42 5.18 6.97
N CYS A 565 24.90 4.48 5.96
CA CYS A 565 25.68 4.03 4.81
C CYS A 565 26.44 5.18 4.13
N VAL A 566 25.75 6.29 3.86
CA VAL A 566 26.34 7.47 3.21
C VAL A 566 27.34 8.17 4.13
N ARG A 567 27.02 8.30 5.43
CA ARG A 567 27.91 8.94 6.42
C ARG A 567 29.23 8.20 6.59
N HIS A 568 29.19 6.87 6.59
CA HIS A 568 30.34 6.02 6.91
C HIS A 568 30.94 5.28 5.72
N ASP A 569 30.46 5.57 4.50
CA ASP A 569 30.83 4.85 3.27
C ASP A 569 30.78 3.33 3.46
N CYS A 570 29.62 2.83 3.91
CA CYS A 570 29.43 1.43 4.26
C CYS A 570 28.20 0.82 3.60
N THR A 571 28.19 -0.49 3.50
CA THR A 571 27.08 -1.26 2.93
C THR A 571 25.90 -1.38 3.91
N PRO A 572 24.67 -1.66 3.43
CA PRO A 572 23.51 -1.98 4.27
C PRO A 572 23.80 -3.06 5.31
N ARG A 573 24.58 -4.08 4.92
CA ARG A 573 25.03 -5.19 5.79
C ARG A 573 25.92 -4.70 6.93
N GLU A 574 26.84 -3.77 6.65
CA GLU A 574 27.76 -3.23 7.65
C GLU A 574 27.08 -2.33 8.68
N VAL A 575 25.91 -1.75 8.36
CA VAL A 575 25.09 -1.05 9.37
C VAL A 575 24.79 -1.98 10.55
N TYR A 576 24.42 -3.24 10.30
CA TYR A 576 24.24 -4.22 11.39
C TYR A 576 25.56 -4.63 12.03
N GLY A 577 26.57 -4.96 11.21
CA GLY A 577 27.84 -5.52 11.71
C GLY A 577 28.73 -4.53 12.46
N LYS A 578 28.61 -3.23 12.20
CA LYS A 578 29.53 -2.19 12.69
C LYS A 578 28.84 -0.99 13.34
N TYR A 579 27.65 -0.61 12.86
CA TYR A 579 27.01 0.66 13.23
C TYR A 579 25.62 0.49 13.87
N TRP A 580 25.31 -0.69 14.42
CA TRP A 580 23.99 -0.97 14.97
C TRP A 580 23.63 -0.06 16.16
N SER A 581 24.62 0.31 16.98
CA SER A 581 24.40 1.26 18.08
C SER A 581 23.91 2.62 17.58
N GLU A 582 24.53 3.17 16.54
CA GLU A 582 24.08 4.42 15.90
C GLU A 582 22.70 4.24 15.26
N MET A 583 22.44 3.09 14.62
CA MET A 583 21.12 2.78 14.09
C MET A 583 20.04 2.77 15.18
N ALA A 584 20.31 2.14 16.32
CA ALA A 584 19.40 2.12 17.46
C ALA A 584 19.14 3.53 18.02
N GLU A 585 20.14 4.41 18.03
CA GLU A 585 19.97 5.82 18.39
C GLU A 585 19.05 6.55 17.40
N LEU A 586 19.27 6.40 16.08
CA LEU A 586 18.40 6.98 15.05
C LEU A 586 16.95 6.45 15.12
N LEU A 587 16.77 5.17 15.43
CA LEU A 587 15.44 4.57 15.60
C LEU A 587 14.71 5.12 16.83
N ASN A 588 15.41 5.67 17.81
CA ASN A 588 14.83 6.37 18.97
C ASN A 588 14.59 7.87 18.75
N GLN A 589 15.00 8.42 17.60
CA GLN A 589 14.69 9.80 17.23
C GLN A 589 13.24 9.96 16.75
N PRO A 590 12.56 11.08 17.07
CA PRO A 590 11.23 11.39 16.55
C PRO A 590 11.17 11.36 15.02
N GLY A 591 10.02 11.00 14.44
CA GLY A 591 9.86 10.92 12.98
C GLY A 591 10.08 12.25 12.23
N LYS A 592 9.93 13.38 12.92
CA LYS A 592 10.20 14.72 12.38
C LYS A 592 11.64 15.19 12.52
N ALA A 593 12.47 14.46 13.28
CA ALA A 593 13.88 14.77 13.45
C ALA A 593 14.55 14.83 12.08
N ARG A 594 15.43 15.82 11.89
CA ARG A 594 16.02 16.09 10.58
C ARG A 594 17.40 16.73 10.67
N ARG A 595 18.19 16.62 9.61
CA ARG A 595 19.50 17.27 9.44
C ARG A 595 19.72 17.66 7.99
N ASP A 596 20.49 18.72 7.73
CA ASP A 596 20.72 19.18 6.36
C ASP A 596 21.67 18.27 5.57
N THR A 597 22.71 17.73 6.18
CA THR A 597 23.54 16.69 5.54
C THR A 597 23.69 15.52 6.49
N VAL A 598 24.11 14.36 5.99
CA VAL A 598 24.37 13.18 6.83
C VAL A 598 25.39 13.44 7.96
N ASN A 599 26.20 14.49 7.83
CA ASN A 599 27.20 14.93 8.80
C ASN A 599 26.73 16.07 9.73
N SER A 600 25.59 16.70 9.42
CA SER A 600 25.04 17.79 10.23
C SER A 600 24.42 17.25 11.52
N GLU A 601 24.29 18.12 12.54
CA GLU A 601 23.55 17.80 13.75
C GLU A 601 22.07 17.54 13.46
N ILE A 602 21.49 16.61 14.22
CA ILE A 602 20.06 16.31 14.14
C ILE A 602 19.30 17.36 14.96
N VAL A 603 18.38 18.04 14.28
CA VAL A 603 17.41 18.96 14.89
C VAL A 603 16.08 18.25 15.05
N VAL A 604 15.51 18.33 16.24
CA VAL A 604 14.16 17.82 16.54
C VAL A 604 13.20 19.00 16.59
N PRO A 605 12.23 19.10 15.67
CA PRO A 605 11.22 20.15 15.72
C PRO A 605 10.37 20.10 17.01
N ASP A 606 9.95 21.26 17.50
CA ASP A 606 9.16 21.40 18.74
C ASP A 606 7.80 20.67 18.68
N ASP A 607 7.27 20.47 17.48
CA ASP A 607 6.01 19.78 17.21
C ASP A 607 6.17 18.26 16.99
N ALA A 608 7.28 17.69 17.46
CA ALA A 608 7.51 16.26 17.53
C ALA A 608 6.52 15.58 18.50
N LEU A 609 6.07 14.37 18.15
CA LEU A 609 5.14 13.63 18.98
C LEU A 609 5.81 13.24 20.32
N PRO A 610 5.05 13.12 21.43
CA PRO A 610 5.58 12.59 22.69
C PRO A 610 5.89 11.09 22.52
N LEU A 611 6.97 10.58 23.13
CA LEU A 611 7.33 9.15 23.03
C LEU A 611 6.16 8.25 23.48
N ALA A 612 5.84 7.24 22.67
CA ALA A 612 4.83 6.25 23.01
C ALA A 612 5.42 5.14 23.92
N PRO A 613 4.62 4.52 24.80
CA PRO A 613 5.05 3.28 25.46
C PRO A 613 5.23 2.15 24.43
N PRO A 614 5.97 1.07 24.73
CA PRO A 614 6.17 -0.06 23.79
C PRO A 614 4.89 -0.76 23.33
N THR A 615 3.85 -0.81 24.16
CA THR A 615 2.51 -1.31 23.79
C THR A 615 1.70 -0.28 22.99
N GLY A 616 2.31 0.88 22.75
CA GLY A 616 1.74 2.12 22.25
C GLY A 616 0.57 2.64 23.07
N PHE A 617 0.04 3.77 22.64
CA PHE A 617 -1.20 4.28 23.21
C PHE A 617 -2.36 3.40 22.75
N PRO A 618 -3.37 3.18 23.62
CA PRO A 618 -4.54 2.38 23.28
C PRO A 618 -5.15 2.88 21.97
N PRO A 619 -5.57 1.98 21.06
CA PRO A 619 -6.20 2.41 19.82
C PRO A 619 -7.40 3.29 20.14
N ARG A 620 -7.39 4.54 19.64
CA ARG A 620 -8.54 5.44 19.68
C ARG A 620 -9.66 4.84 18.82
N LYS A 621 -10.49 3.96 19.37
CA LYS A 621 -11.71 3.50 18.71
C LYS A 621 -12.71 4.65 18.75
N LYS A 622 -12.77 5.45 17.67
CA LYS A 622 -13.57 6.69 17.57
C LYS A 622 -13.13 7.73 18.63
N PRO A 623 -13.53 9.02 18.56
CA PRO A 623 -13.24 9.96 19.63
C PRO A 623 -14.13 9.63 20.85
N SER A 624 -13.90 8.49 21.49
CA SER A 624 -14.32 8.32 22.87
C SER A 624 -13.26 9.01 23.74
N ARG A 625 -13.75 9.73 24.74
CA ARG A 625 -13.02 10.77 25.48
C ARG A 625 -11.72 10.19 26.06
N ALA A 626 -10.61 10.93 25.94
CA ALA A 626 -9.31 10.46 26.43
C ALA A 626 -9.39 10.16 27.93
N GLY A 627 -8.95 8.98 28.35
CA GLY A 627 -8.79 8.64 29.76
C GLY A 627 -7.81 9.59 30.46
N ILE A 628 -7.94 9.70 31.78
CA ILE A 628 -7.14 10.57 32.61
C ILE A 628 -5.80 9.87 32.87
N ASP A 629 -4.71 10.52 32.45
CA ASP A 629 -3.35 10.06 32.74
C ASP A 629 -3.18 9.87 34.27
N PRO A 630 -2.88 8.65 34.77
CA PRO A 630 -2.70 8.39 36.19
C PRO A 630 -1.66 9.30 36.84
N ALA A 631 -0.64 9.73 36.08
CA ALA A 631 0.41 10.61 36.59
C ALA A 631 -0.08 12.05 36.88
N LYS A 632 -1.26 12.44 36.35
CA LYS A 632 -1.89 13.74 36.60
C LYS A 632 -2.82 13.74 37.80
N ILE A 633 -3.09 12.58 38.40
CA ILE A 633 -3.94 12.45 39.58
C ILE A 633 -3.04 12.47 40.81
N SER A 634 -3.33 13.34 41.78
CA SER A 634 -2.51 13.42 42.99
C SER A 634 -2.70 12.20 43.90
N GLY A 635 -1.59 11.74 44.49
CA GLY A 635 -1.54 10.50 45.28
C GLY A 635 -1.01 9.31 44.48
N LEU A 636 -0.96 8.15 45.12
CA LEU A 636 -0.59 6.90 44.44
C LEU A 636 -1.82 6.35 43.72
N VAL A 637 -1.71 6.17 42.40
CA VAL A 637 -2.79 5.61 41.57
C VAL A 637 -2.37 4.27 40.98
N ILE A 638 -3.22 3.25 41.16
CA ILE A 638 -3.07 1.93 40.55
C ILE A 638 -4.24 1.72 39.59
N ASP A 639 -3.93 1.74 38.30
CA ASP A 639 -4.85 1.52 37.18
C ASP A 639 -5.18 0.02 37.00
N ASP A 640 -6.32 -0.31 36.39
CA ASP A 640 -6.75 -1.70 36.18
C ASP A 640 -5.76 -2.53 35.34
N THR A 641 -4.95 -1.87 34.49
CA THR A 641 -3.88 -2.54 33.72
C THR A 641 -2.83 -3.19 34.61
N LYS A 642 -2.68 -2.75 35.87
CA LYS A 642 -1.76 -3.30 36.87
C LYS A 642 -2.43 -4.24 37.87
N ALA A 643 -3.75 -4.42 37.78
CA ALA A 643 -4.50 -5.24 38.72
C ALA A 643 -4.48 -6.74 38.35
N LYS A 644 -4.55 -7.61 39.36
CA LYS A 644 -4.72 -9.05 39.18
C LYS A 644 -6.20 -9.37 39.00
N LYS A 645 -6.54 -10.12 37.97
CA LYS A 645 -7.93 -10.39 37.56
C LYS A 645 -8.22 -11.89 37.61
N THR A 646 -9.39 -12.24 38.15
CA THR A 646 -9.96 -13.59 38.12
C THR A 646 -11.34 -13.52 37.48
N GLY A 647 -11.69 -14.49 36.65
CA GLY A 647 -12.97 -14.53 35.94
C GLY A 647 -13.03 -13.61 34.72
N GLY A 648 -14.23 -13.46 34.14
CA GLY A 648 -14.45 -12.71 32.90
C GLY A 648 -14.64 -11.21 33.13
N TRP A 649 -13.76 -10.41 32.53
CA TRP A 649 -13.84 -8.95 32.49
C TRP A 649 -13.83 -8.47 31.03
N THR A 650 -14.62 -7.43 30.74
CA THR A 650 -14.70 -6.82 29.41
C THR A 650 -14.18 -5.40 29.47
N GLU A 651 -13.26 -5.04 28.60
CA GLU A 651 -12.72 -3.68 28.48
C GLU A 651 -13.74 -2.72 27.86
N GLY A 652 -13.77 -1.48 28.34
CA GLY A 652 -14.55 -0.41 27.75
C GLY A 652 -13.80 0.92 27.73
N THR A 653 -14.12 1.75 26.73
CA THR A 653 -13.58 3.11 26.55
C THR A 653 -14.66 4.13 26.21
N GLY A 654 -15.93 3.72 26.23
CA GLY A 654 -17.05 4.54 25.76
C GLY A 654 -17.50 5.60 26.76
N LEU A 655 -17.10 5.49 28.02
CA LEU A 655 -17.47 6.43 29.08
C LEU A 655 -16.53 7.63 29.16
N PRO A 656 -17.00 8.77 29.71
CA PRO A 656 -16.33 10.04 29.52
C PRO A 656 -15.18 10.39 30.46
N LYS A 657 -15.06 9.70 31.58
CA LYS A 657 -14.04 9.91 32.62
C LYS A 657 -13.65 8.53 33.17
N PHE A 658 -12.43 8.12 32.92
CA PHE A 658 -11.85 6.91 33.50
C PHE A 658 -10.33 7.11 33.60
N VAL A 659 -9.66 6.32 34.41
CA VAL A 659 -8.21 6.41 34.62
C VAL A 659 -7.50 5.58 33.55
N GLY A 660 -6.38 6.08 33.06
CA GLY A 660 -5.53 5.36 32.12
C GLY A 660 -6.18 5.11 30.76
N SER A 661 -6.15 3.84 30.33
CA SER A 661 -6.35 3.47 28.93
C SER A 661 -7.74 2.95 28.59
N HIS A 662 -8.39 2.36 29.58
CA HIS A 662 -9.72 1.79 29.52
C HIS A 662 -10.21 1.60 30.96
N TYR A 663 -11.39 1.03 31.12
CA TYR A 663 -11.87 0.48 32.38
C TYR A 663 -12.44 -0.92 32.11
N LEU A 664 -12.81 -1.64 33.17
CA LEU A 664 -13.32 -2.99 33.08
C LEU A 664 -14.76 -3.12 33.58
N TYR A 665 -15.51 -3.99 32.91
CA TYR A 665 -16.83 -4.45 33.31
C TYR A 665 -16.83 -5.91 33.70
N GLY A 666 -17.31 -6.21 34.90
CA GLY A 666 -17.56 -7.55 35.40
C GLY A 666 -19.05 -7.76 35.63
N GLY A 667 -19.59 -8.93 35.26
CA GLY A 667 -21.02 -9.23 35.45
C GLY A 667 -21.31 -10.73 35.58
N LYS A 668 -20.29 -11.53 35.89
CA LYS A 668 -20.40 -12.98 36.04
C LYS A 668 -19.98 -13.39 37.45
N LYS A 669 -20.69 -14.37 38.01
CA LYS A 669 -20.37 -15.01 39.28
C LYS A 669 -18.92 -15.56 39.27
N GLY A 670 -18.13 -15.20 40.27
CA GLY A 670 -16.74 -15.58 40.47
C GLY A 670 -15.70 -14.61 39.88
N ALA A 671 -16.10 -13.45 39.34
CA ALA A 671 -15.16 -12.46 38.82
C ALA A 671 -14.68 -11.49 39.91
N THR A 672 -13.37 -11.38 40.08
CA THR A 672 -12.72 -10.44 41.01
C THR A 672 -11.58 -9.68 40.36
N ILE A 673 -11.31 -8.48 40.87
CA ILE A 673 -10.16 -7.67 40.48
C ILE A 673 -9.48 -7.11 41.72
N ARG A 674 -8.16 -7.30 41.80
CA ARG A 674 -7.33 -6.99 42.96
C ARG A 674 -6.23 -6.01 42.58
N PHE A 675 -6.28 -4.83 43.18
CA PHE A 675 -5.27 -3.78 43.08
C PHE A 675 -4.31 -3.92 44.26
N GLU A 676 -3.04 -4.20 44.00
CA GLU A 676 -2.01 -4.35 45.03
C GLU A 676 -1.07 -3.15 45.03
N PHE A 677 -0.67 -2.70 46.22
CA PHE A 677 0.26 -1.59 46.38
C PHE A 677 1.02 -1.68 47.71
N ALA A 678 2.21 -1.09 47.75
CA ALA A 678 2.94 -0.84 48.99
C ALA A 678 2.64 0.59 49.47
N ALA A 679 2.37 0.76 50.76
CA ALA A 679 2.05 2.07 51.32
C ALA A 679 3.22 3.07 51.13
N PRO A 680 2.96 4.26 50.55
CA PRO A 680 4.02 5.18 50.11
C PRO A 680 4.67 5.98 51.25
N ALA A 681 4.01 6.08 52.40
CA ALA A 681 4.45 6.80 53.59
C ALA A 681 3.81 6.17 54.86
N PRO A 682 4.34 6.42 56.08
CA PRO A 682 3.63 6.06 57.30
C PRO A 682 2.52 7.06 57.64
N GLY A 683 1.48 6.64 58.34
CA GLY A 683 0.40 7.48 58.88
C GLY A 683 -0.97 7.25 58.22
N GLN A 684 -1.90 8.19 58.41
CA GLN A 684 -3.27 8.09 57.90
C GLN A 684 -3.32 8.23 56.37
N HIS A 685 -3.92 7.27 55.68
CA HIS A 685 -4.11 7.27 54.23
C HIS A 685 -5.58 7.06 53.88
N GLN A 686 -6.12 7.93 53.03
CA GLN A 686 -7.43 7.74 52.44
C GLN A 686 -7.31 6.84 51.21
N ILE A 687 -8.02 5.71 51.20
CA ILE A 687 -8.08 4.77 50.08
C ILE A 687 -9.41 4.95 49.34
N MET A 688 -9.35 5.09 48.02
CA MET A 688 -10.49 5.33 47.15
C MET A 688 -10.50 4.38 45.96
N ILE A 689 -11.69 4.09 45.43
CA ILE A 689 -11.90 3.38 44.15
C ILE A 689 -12.49 4.33 43.10
N ALA A 690 -12.10 4.15 41.84
CA ALA A 690 -12.68 4.83 40.70
C ALA A 690 -13.75 3.98 40.01
N TYR A 691 -14.89 4.59 39.70
CA TYR A 691 -15.93 3.98 38.86
C TYR A 691 -16.84 5.03 38.22
N GLN A 692 -17.62 4.63 37.22
CA GLN A 692 -18.70 5.45 36.66
C GLN A 692 -20.07 4.89 37.00
N ALA A 693 -20.93 5.78 37.49
CA ALA A 693 -22.29 5.44 37.83
C ALA A 693 -23.18 5.22 36.60
N HIS A 694 -24.03 4.21 36.66
CA HIS A 694 -25.05 3.95 35.63
C HIS A 694 -26.17 3.06 36.23
N GLU A 695 -27.39 3.16 35.71
CA GLU A 695 -28.55 2.40 36.21
C GLU A 695 -28.39 0.87 36.09
N ASN A 696 -27.59 0.41 35.12
CA ASN A 696 -27.28 -1.01 34.91
C ASN A 696 -26.15 -1.54 35.81
N ARG A 697 -25.63 -0.72 36.74
CA ARG A 697 -24.60 -1.13 37.70
C ARG A 697 -25.19 -1.86 38.88
N SER A 698 -24.34 -2.64 39.54
CA SER A 698 -24.71 -3.24 40.82
C SER A 698 -24.77 -2.18 41.92
N ASP A 699 -25.82 -2.24 42.73
CA ASP A 699 -26.02 -1.43 43.92
C ASP A 699 -25.33 -2.03 45.17
N LYS A 700 -24.74 -3.22 45.04
CA LYS A 700 -24.17 -4.01 46.15
C LYS A 700 -22.82 -4.63 45.80
N VAL A 701 -21.89 -3.83 45.27
CA VAL A 701 -20.53 -4.30 44.97
C VAL A 701 -19.75 -4.50 46.26
N SER A 702 -19.25 -5.72 46.50
CA SER A 702 -18.38 -5.99 47.65
C SER A 702 -16.95 -5.54 47.35
N VAL A 703 -16.39 -4.70 48.20
CA VAL A 703 -15.04 -4.14 48.08
C VAL A 703 -14.26 -4.39 49.37
N GLU A 704 -13.23 -5.22 49.29
CA GLU A 704 -12.35 -5.52 50.43
C GLU A 704 -11.10 -4.67 50.37
N VAL A 705 -10.80 -3.98 51.48
CA VAL A 705 -9.53 -3.27 51.70
C VAL A 705 -8.72 -4.08 52.69
N LYS A 706 -7.57 -4.60 52.25
CA LYS A 706 -6.59 -5.29 53.08
C LYS A 706 -5.42 -4.34 53.38
N THR A 707 -5.08 -4.21 54.65
CA THR A 707 -3.94 -3.41 55.15
C THR A 707 -3.17 -4.26 56.17
N GLY A 708 -2.00 -4.77 55.80
CA GLY A 708 -1.31 -5.76 56.64
C GLY A 708 -2.14 -7.04 56.81
N ASP A 709 -2.43 -7.43 58.05
CA ASP A 709 -3.29 -8.59 58.37
C ASP A 709 -4.78 -8.25 58.48
N ASP A 710 -5.13 -6.96 58.52
CA ASP A 710 -6.51 -6.51 58.67
C ASP A 710 -7.25 -6.46 57.33
N VAL A 711 -8.52 -6.83 57.34
CA VAL A 711 -9.42 -6.77 56.17
C VAL A 711 -10.72 -6.08 56.55
N VAL A 712 -11.06 -5.03 55.79
CA VAL A 712 -12.32 -4.29 55.92
C VAL A 712 -13.13 -4.43 54.63
N THR A 713 -14.35 -4.93 54.74
CA THR A 713 -15.28 -5.04 53.62
C THR A 713 -16.25 -3.86 53.59
N LYS A 714 -16.44 -3.27 52.41
CA LYS A 714 -17.42 -2.21 52.12
C LYS A 714 -18.36 -2.67 51.03
N ILE A 715 -19.64 -2.32 51.16
CA ILE A 715 -20.62 -2.49 50.09
C ILE A 715 -20.81 -1.15 49.39
N VAL A 716 -20.59 -1.12 48.08
CA VAL A 716 -20.60 0.07 47.25
C VAL A 716 -21.77 0.04 46.28
N ASN A 717 -22.56 1.11 46.28
CA ASN A 717 -23.62 1.32 45.29
C ASN A 717 -23.06 2.06 44.06
N MET A 718 -22.77 1.31 43.00
CA MET A 718 -22.24 1.88 41.76
C MET A 718 -23.32 2.48 40.85
N GLN A 719 -24.58 2.58 41.28
CA GLN A 719 -25.61 3.37 40.57
C GLN A 719 -25.54 4.86 40.93
N THR A 720 -24.85 5.19 42.02
CA THR A 720 -24.67 6.57 42.49
C THR A 720 -23.31 7.13 42.09
N ALA A 721 -23.28 8.37 41.62
CA ALA A 721 -22.04 9.03 41.20
C ALA A 721 -21.04 9.15 42.37
N PRO A 722 -19.77 8.80 42.17
CA PRO A 722 -18.75 8.96 43.20
C PRO A 722 -18.52 10.45 43.53
N PRO A 723 -18.37 10.83 44.80
CA PRO A 723 -18.40 12.23 45.23
C PRO A 723 -17.09 13.01 45.02
N VAL A 724 -15.96 12.34 44.77
CA VAL A 724 -14.65 13.00 44.59
C VAL A 724 -14.31 13.04 43.10
N ASP A 725 -14.15 14.24 42.55
CA ASP A 725 -13.82 14.50 41.13
C ASP A 725 -14.81 13.89 40.09
N ASP A 726 -16.02 13.55 40.54
CA ASP A 726 -17.00 12.70 39.83
C ASP A 726 -16.44 11.33 39.40
N LEU A 727 -15.42 10.82 40.10
CA LEU A 727 -14.73 9.59 39.71
C LEU A 727 -14.41 8.66 40.89
N PHE A 728 -14.04 9.22 42.05
CA PHE A 728 -13.55 8.46 43.19
C PHE A 728 -14.54 8.40 44.37
N LEU A 729 -14.66 7.21 44.97
CA LEU A 729 -15.38 6.98 46.23
C LEU A 729 -14.40 6.52 47.31
N SER A 730 -14.44 7.15 48.47
CA SER A 730 -13.63 6.76 49.63
C SER A 730 -14.14 5.46 50.26
N LEU A 731 -13.23 4.51 50.46
CA LEU A 731 -13.46 3.27 51.19
C LEU A 731 -13.16 3.42 52.69
N GLY A 732 -12.45 4.48 53.07
CA GLY A 732 -12.07 4.79 54.45
C GLY A 732 -10.71 5.48 54.54
N THR A 733 -10.33 5.78 55.78
CA THR A 733 -8.98 6.22 56.14
C THR A 733 -8.34 5.12 57.00
N PHE A 734 -7.10 4.77 56.70
CA PHE A 734 -6.38 3.66 57.29
C PHE A 734 -5.01 4.15 57.77
N ASP A 735 -4.58 3.71 58.96
CA ASP A 735 -3.24 4.01 59.46
C ASP A 735 -2.26 2.98 58.90
N LEU A 736 -1.34 3.41 58.02
CA LEU A 736 -0.45 2.51 57.28
C LEU A 736 1.00 2.70 57.73
N LYS A 737 1.80 1.62 57.64
CA LYS A 737 3.26 1.69 57.79
C LYS A 737 3.92 1.85 56.43
N LEU A 738 5.07 2.55 56.37
CA LEU A 738 5.84 2.68 55.12
C LEU A 738 6.18 1.29 54.55
N GLY A 739 5.85 1.06 53.28
CA GLY A 739 6.11 -0.20 52.59
C GLY A 739 5.18 -1.35 52.96
N GLU A 740 4.12 -1.12 53.75
CA GLU A 740 3.15 -2.14 54.13
C GLU A 740 2.36 -2.64 52.90
N ASP A 741 2.27 -3.96 52.76
CA ASP A 741 1.54 -4.60 51.67
C ASP A 741 0.03 -4.43 51.86
N CYS A 742 -0.58 -3.73 50.90
CA CYS A 742 -1.99 -3.40 50.90
C CYS A 742 -2.67 -3.89 49.61
N ALA A 743 -3.97 -4.11 49.68
CA ALA A 743 -4.75 -4.42 48.49
C ALA A 743 -6.20 -3.97 48.57
N VAL A 744 -6.78 -3.64 47.42
CA VAL A 744 -8.22 -3.41 47.27
C VAL A 744 -8.77 -4.44 46.29
N THR A 745 -9.80 -5.20 46.69
CA THR A 745 -10.40 -6.26 45.87
C THR A 745 -11.88 -5.99 45.65
N LEU A 746 -12.32 -5.90 44.40
CA LEU A 746 -13.73 -5.79 44.04
C LEU A 746 -14.24 -7.16 43.60
N SER A 747 -15.42 -7.56 44.07
CA SER A 747 -16.14 -8.75 43.59
C SER A 747 -17.36 -8.36 42.75
N ALA A 748 -17.53 -9.06 41.62
CA ALA A 748 -18.67 -8.94 40.72
C ALA A 748 -19.73 -10.04 40.91
N ASP A 749 -19.93 -10.49 42.15
CA ASP A 749 -20.89 -11.55 42.52
C ASP A 749 -22.34 -11.07 42.73
N GLY A 750 -22.63 -9.78 42.47
CA GLY A 750 -23.94 -9.16 42.67
C GLY A 750 -24.83 -9.08 41.42
N SER A 751 -26.05 -8.56 41.60
CA SER A 751 -26.96 -8.22 40.50
C SER A 751 -26.49 -6.94 39.80
N GLY A 752 -26.32 -6.96 38.46
CA GLY A 752 -25.86 -5.82 37.66
C GLY A 752 -24.36 -5.83 37.37
N ASN A 753 -23.89 -4.88 36.56
CA ASN A 753 -22.49 -4.81 36.15
C ASN A 753 -21.64 -4.07 37.20
N VAL A 754 -20.44 -4.58 37.48
CA VAL A 754 -19.41 -3.89 38.27
C VAL A 754 -18.48 -3.15 37.33
N HIS A 755 -18.20 -1.89 37.64
CA HIS A 755 -17.23 -1.05 36.94
C HIS A 755 -15.96 -0.95 37.78
N ALA A 756 -14.83 -1.43 37.26
CA ALA A 756 -13.53 -1.33 37.91
C ALA A 756 -12.58 -0.52 37.02
N ASP A 757 -11.96 0.51 37.58
CA ASP A 757 -11.13 1.47 36.84
C ASP A 757 -9.75 1.62 37.49
N ALA A 758 -9.69 2.19 38.69
CA ALA A 758 -8.44 2.37 39.42
C ALA A 758 -8.68 2.46 40.93
N ILE A 759 -7.60 2.43 41.70
CA ILE A 759 -7.58 2.93 43.07
C ILE A 759 -6.67 4.15 43.21
N ARG A 760 -6.99 4.99 44.19
CA ARG A 760 -6.20 6.17 44.56
C ARG A 760 -5.96 6.16 46.06
N VAL A 761 -4.70 6.34 46.45
CA VAL A 761 -4.25 6.42 47.84
C VAL A 761 -3.66 7.79 48.09
N VAL A 762 -4.23 8.52 49.04
CA VAL A 762 -3.82 9.88 49.39
C VAL A 762 -3.41 9.91 50.85
N SER A 763 -2.18 10.33 51.14
CA SER A 763 -1.74 10.56 52.52
C SER A 763 -2.50 11.74 53.11
N GLY A 764 -3.10 11.54 54.27
CA GLY A 764 -3.64 12.62 55.09
C GLY A 764 -2.50 13.52 55.55
N LYS A 765 -2.75 14.83 55.63
CA LYS A 765 -1.82 15.77 56.26
C LYS A 765 -1.77 15.57 57.77
#